data_AF-A0A6A7AF29-F1
#
_entry.id   AF-A0A6A7AF29-F1
#
_cell.length_a   1.000
_cell.length_b   1.000
_cell.length_c   1.000
_cell.angle_alpha   90.00
_cell.angle_beta   90.00
_cell.angle_gamma   90.00
#
_symmetry.space_group_name_H-M   'P 1'
#
loop_
_entity.id
_entity.type
_entity.pdbx_description
1 polymer ?
#
loop_
_entity_poly.entity_id
_entity_poly.type
_entity_poly.pdbx_seq_one_letter_code
_entity_poly.pdbx_strand_id
1 'polypeptide(L)'
;MPVYSPMLSQVPAEKLGEALLQSVEYGGFPQDDDVVSASVPVSALPKLLEVVGKAKENTKNEIRQISREAASDVDGWIEQARRLQDDIKRSQDTAKEIVQQAEHGKTIAARVEDVVSKVGLLNTEIEYNDSLARVIEQLRNISTVLDSAQEAAVHGHVIHALERLEDVDSAFKTLGPFETTRAVGVLRAKEDQLRKAIVETLTESWHGLIAVDNTNHKISLKETIEREAVVNINSTVEALAKLNLLDSFISRFSRDLDRIIVSPRLVMGKDNVVEAFQISGDDIQLAGKVNNGSVKLALEDIQSIAEFLSTRLPPSVAIPLSSKLVPAIATRLVNNLLVPAVPTSTNGVPAFQETLSYVLGLVEYLDELGWSGQSRLTEWVDKSAEIWLAKQKEAAIAKVQTQFPKRVGDKKSVERVETQVVSKGDALHAGRDEQEDDWGVEWDEEEPVKDAEESSTQPVEEEDMSAWGEEEDVLPPPEKPQEVAGAEKPVDGEDADDWGADWDEDGGPKSPISATPSKLAETPKVNGKPAAQKPPKEQEVTLRETYTVTAMPDSIIEIILQVLADVQTLNSPELVKSAIAPASGGLFAVPSLLLAMYRATAAIHYSKDAAGNMLIYNDCQRLSDRLRILLQEQAEKDSASSLPRHLQPSVRLKPKLEADIKTIDGFGKRAYGREMESQRQILRDHLEDAQGFQGCTNVPFATVCDDAIATTFDRIGDVKRQWQNVLSHSALLQSLGSLVSTALTKFINDVEDMTDIAEDESKKLNGYCVSLSTLAQHFQTTDANGEFQYLGEILDGSLADIKYLWTDGELKLEMEAEEVVGLIEALFAPNIKRHGLSTLLNDLLQREEDRIPFDILINGQFLRTTVDEFLTKNGINAETTLDVEYTRALVPPLNVTSFEHDDWVSAVDVLSQTSPAGAWATGGNVQNDQERIVSASYDGLIRVWNTSGDVMATSEAPNNGGRITSLKAVKWLSDKKVVAAGMDNTVRVYKYDDDARTLSTSLELFSHRWGVEDVAVHGPSSRILSASSDTTISLFSSNAKENPVAPSNLLPNSTAASNKRQKLLKPDRTVPARGALTTLTGHSSPVSSVIFKPDDATVAYSASQDHTLKTWDLPTAQCVDTRTTGHSLLSLCAIPSRNLLATGTSARHITLVDPRASATQISVMTLRGHKNAVVSIDTDPSSEYNIVSGSHDGTVQIWDLRNVSTGGQVGEGQQGESVHTIHRQGHSGPAKGHGEGVKVFGVCWDRDVGIVSAGEDKRVQINRALGS
;
A
#
# COMPACT_ATOMS: atom_id res chain seq x y z
N MET A 1 -158.14 -23.95 61.23
CA MET A 1 -159.56 -24.32 61.00
C MET A 1 -159.55 -25.66 60.25
N PRO A 2 -160.58 -26.54 60.26
CA PRO A 2 -160.56 -27.78 59.45
C PRO A 2 -160.32 -27.55 57.94
N VAL A 3 -160.65 -26.32 57.54
CA VAL A 3 -160.41 -25.63 56.28
C VAL A 3 -158.90 -25.43 56.02
N TYR A 4 -158.34 -26.25 55.11
CA TYR A 4 -157.39 -25.87 54.05
C TYR A 4 -155.93 -25.48 54.42
N SER A 5 -154.91 -25.60 53.55
CA SER A 5 -154.86 -25.96 52.11
C SER A 5 -153.41 -26.32 51.65
N PRO A 6 -153.19 -26.92 50.46
CA PRO A 6 -153.91 -28.09 49.89
C PRO A 6 -153.03 -28.99 48.98
N MET A 7 -153.71 -29.81 48.18
CA MET A 7 -153.30 -30.22 46.83
C MET A 7 -153.45 -29.02 45.85
N LEU A 8 -152.40 -28.52 45.17
CA LEU A 8 -152.48 -27.52 44.05
C LEU A 8 -151.10 -27.15 43.44
N SER A 9 -150.23 -28.09 43.07
CA SER A 9 -150.41 -28.67 41.73
C SER A 9 -149.72 -30.05 41.57
N GLN A 10 -149.27 -30.36 40.35
CA GLN A 10 -148.58 -31.60 39.99
C GLN A 10 -147.29 -31.27 39.23
N VAL A 11 -146.16 -31.63 39.81
CA VAL A 11 -144.81 -31.29 39.34
C VAL A 11 -144.12 -32.55 38.80
N PRO A 12 -143.43 -32.50 37.63
CA PRO A 12 -142.73 -33.65 37.08
C PRO A 12 -141.57 -34.10 38.01
N ALA A 13 -141.41 -35.42 38.15
CA ALA A 13 -140.52 -36.04 39.13
C ALA A 13 -139.04 -35.65 39.00
N GLU A 14 -138.59 -35.19 37.83
CA GLU A 14 -137.20 -34.76 37.59
C GLU A 14 -136.90 -33.42 38.28
N LYS A 15 -137.78 -32.41 38.20
CA LYS A 15 -137.66 -31.15 38.98
C LYS A 15 -137.60 -31.41 40.49
N LEU A 16 -138.38 -32.39 40.96
CA LEU A 16 -138.39 -32.84 42.36
C LEU A 16 -137.06 -33.47 42.80
N GLY A 17 -136.29 -34.05 41.85
CA GLY A 17 -134.95 -34.59 42.09
C GLY A 17 -133.85 -33.54 42.12
N GLU A 18 -133.88 -32.59 41.18
CA GLU A 18 -132.91 -31.47 41.15
C GLU A 18 -133.03 -30.57 42.39
N ALA A 19 -134.25 -30.22 42.80
CA ALA A 19 -134.50 -29.46 44.02
C ALA A 19 -133.98 -30.17 45.28
N LEU A 20 -134.11 -31.50 45.34
CA LEU A 20 -133.52 -32.32 46.41
C LEU A 20 -131.99 -32.26 46.39
N LEU A 21 -131.36 -32.36 45.21
CA LEU A 21 -129.90 -32.32 45.08
C LEU A 21 -129.34 -30.95 45.50
N GLN A 22 -129.94 -29.84 45.03
CA GLN A 22 -129.60 -28.49 45.50
C GLN A 22 -129.86 -28.29 47.00
N SER A 23 -130.90 -28.92 47.57
CA SER A 23 -131.15 -28.85 49.03
C SER A 23 -130.08 -29.59 49.85
N VAL A 24 -129.46 -30.64 49.31
CA VAL A 24 -128.38 -31.40 49.97
C VAL A 24 -127.03 -30.68 49.87
N GLU A 25 -126.78 -29.94 48.79
CA GLU A 25 -125.57 -29.09 48.69
C GLU A 25 -125.70 -27.75 49.43
N TYR A 26 -126.87 -27.10 49.42
CA TYR A 26 -127.02 -25.69 49.86
C TYR A 26 -128.14 -25.42 50.88
N GLY A 27 -129.01 -26.38 51.23
CA GLY A 27 -129.98 -26.25 52.33
C GLY A 27 -131.21 -25.36 52.10
N GLY A 28 -131.50 -24.94 50.86
CA GLY A 28 -132.62 -24.04 50.55
C GLY A 28 -134.02 -24.68 50.59
N PHE A 29 -135.04 -23.88 50.91
CA PHE A 29 -136.47 -24.27 50.87
C PHE A 29 -137.14 -23.69 49.61
N PRO A 30 -137.99 -24.43 48.88
CA PRO A 30 -138.57 -23.98 47.61
C PRO A 30 -139.60 -22.85 47.79
N GLN A 31 -139.67 -21.95 46.81
CA GLN A 31 -140.58 -20.78 46.80
C GLN A 31 -141.76 -20.88 45.80
N ASP A 32 -141.84 -21.94 44.98
CA ASP A 32 -142.99 -22.18 44.10
C ASP A 32 -144.16 -22.81 44.89
N ASP A 33 -145.23 -22.06 45.12
CA ASP A 33 -146.46 -22.54 45.83
C ASP A 33 -147.06 -23.81 45.21
N ASP A 34 -146.91 -23.97 43.89
CA ASP A 34 -147.29 -25.16 43.10
C ASP A 34 -146.57 -26.44 43.55
N VAL A 35 -145.29 -26.34 43.96
CA VAL A 35 -144.48 -27.45 44.50
C VAL A 35 -144.84 -27.72 45.95
N VAL A 36 -145.03 -26.66 46.74
CA VAL A 36 -145.35 -26.69 48.17
C VAL A 36 -146.67 -27.43 48.46
N SER A 37 -147.54 -27.55 47.46
CA SER A 37 -148.88 -28.11 47.52
C SER A 37 -149.04 -29.46 46.78
N ALA A 38 -147.95 -30.20 46.51
CA ALA A 38 -147.99 -31.48 45.81
C ALA A 38 -147.98 -32.70 46.76
N SER A 39 -149.05 -33.52 46.76
CA SER A 39 -149.12 -34.76 47.58
C SER A 39 -148.65 -36.00 46.81
N VAL A 40 -147.72 -36.78 47.37
CA VAL A 40 -147.03 -37.89 46.66
C VAL A 40 -147.92 -39.11 46.41
N PRO A 41 -148.20 -39.49 45.14
CA PRO A 41 -148.69 -40.81 44.81
C PRO A 41 -147.54 -41.83 44.81
N VAL A 42 -147.82 -43.07 45.23
CA VAL A 42 -146.85 -44.17 45.29
C VAL A 42 -146.21 -44.49 43.92
N SER A 43 -146.83 -44.07 42.81
CA SER A 43 -146.30 -44.22 41.45
C SER A 43 -145.05 -43.37 41.14
N ALA A 44 -144.75 -42.32 41.90
CA ALA A 44 -143.68 -41.37 41.58
C ALA A 44 -142.32 -41.72 42.21
N LEU A 45 -142.33 -42.33 43.41
CA LEU A 45 -141.17 -42.50 44.29
C LEU A 45 -139.95 -43.22 43.65
N PRO A 46 -140.12 -44.28 42.82
CA PRO A 46 -138.98 -45.02 42.26
C PRO A 46 -137.99 -44.19 41.44
N LYS A 47 -138.44 -43.16 40.70
CA LYS A 47 -137.56 -42.32 39.87
C LYS A 47 -136.59 -41.47 40.69
N LEU A 48 -137.00 -41.00 41.88
CA LEU A 48 -136.17 -40.12 42.71
C LEU A 48 -134.96 -40.83 43.33
N LEU A 49 -135.12 -42.11 43.68
CA LEU A 49 -134.07 -42.91 44.31
C LEU A 49 -132.88 -43.17 43.36
N GLU A 50 -133.13 -43.22 42.05
CA GLU A 50 -132.10 -43.44 41.03
C GLU A 50 -131.13 -42.25 40.91
N VAL A 51 -131.63 -41.02 41.05
CA VAL A 51 -130.85 -39.78 40.89
C VAL A 51 -129.79 -39.64 41.99
N VAL A 52 -130.19 -39.83 43.25
CA VAL A 52 -129.28 -39.72 44.40
C VAL A 52 -128.22 -40.83 44.40
N GLY A 53 -128.55 -42.02 43.88
CA GLY A 53 -127.60 -43.12 43.73
C GLY A 53 -126.41 -42.75 42.84
N LYS A 54 -126.66 -42.17 41.67
CA LYS A 54 -125.63 -41.75 40.70
C LYS A 54 -124.64 -40.72 41.27
N ALA A 55 -125.13 -39.71 41.99
CA ALA A 55 -124.27 -38.68 42.59
C ALA A 55 -123.26 -39.25 43.62
N LYS A 56 -123.70 -40.23 44.42
CA LYS A 56 -122.85 -40.93 45.41
C LYS A 56 -121.79 -41.83 44.77
N GLU A 57 -122.05 -42.37 43.58
CA GLU A 57 -121.12 -43.23 42.86
C GLU A 57 -119.98 -42.42 42.23
N ASN A 58 -120.28 -41.24 41.66
CA ASN A 58 -119.30 -40.37 40.99
C ASN A 58 -118.19 -39.86 41.94
N THR A 59 -118.56 -39.23 43.05
CA THR A 59 -117.61 -38.66 44.03
C THR A 59 -116.66 -39.71 44.62
N LYS A 60 -117.15 -40.94 44.80
CA LYS A 60 -116.34 -42.08 45.25
C LYS A 60 -115.31 -42.53 44.20
N ASN A 61 -115.57 -42.29 42.92
CA ASN A 61 -114.64 -42.62 41.83
C ASN A 61 -113.56 -41.55 41.66
N GLU A 62 -113.88 -40.26 41.79
CA GLU A 62 -112.88 -39.16 41.74
C GLU A 62 -111.82 -39.32 42.84
N ILE A 63 -112.23 -39.59 44.09
CA ILE A 63 -111.29 -39.82 45.21
C ILE A 63 -110.37 -41.02 44.92
N ARG A 64 -110.88 -42.07 44.26
CA ARG A 64 -110.11 -43.26 43.84
C ARG A 64 -109.24 -43.04 42.62
N GLN A 65 -109.55 -42.04 41.80
CA GLN A 65 -108.75 -41.64 40.65
C GLN A 65 -107.54 -40.83 41.14
N ILE A 66 -107.76 -39.77 41.92
CA ILE A 66 -106.70 -38.94 42.50
C ILE A 66 -105.75 -39.79 43.37
N SER A 67 -106.27 -40.73 44.17
CA SER A 67 -105.43 -41.62 44.99
C SER A 67 -104.72 -42.74 44.19
N ARG A 68 -104.99 -42.87 42.88
CA ARG A 68 -104.22 -43.72 41.96
C ARG A 68 -103.17 -42.89 41.22
N GLU A 69 -103.54 -41.70 40.77
CA GLU A 69 -102.66 -40.75 40.08
C GLU A 69 -101.48 -40.33 40.97
N ALA A 70 -101.70 -40.17 42.29
CA ALA A 70 -100.63 -39.87 43.24
C ALA A 70 -99.75 -41.08 43.65
N ALA A 71 -100.09 -42.31 43.23
CA ALA A 71 -99.42 -43.53 43.68
C ALA A 71 -98.37 -44.08 42.69
N SER A 72 -98.43 -43.71 41.41
CA SER A 72 -97.50 -44.21 40.38
C SER A 72 -96.08 -43.65 40.49
N ASP A 73 -95.96 -42.41 40.96
CA ASP A 73 -94.73 -41.64 40.73
C ASP A 73 -93.61 -41.98 41.71
N VAL A 74 -93.92 -42.43 42.93
CA VAL A 74 -92.90 -42.77 43.94
C VAL A 74 -92.07 -43.98 43.50
N ASP A 75 -92.71 -45.06 43.04
CA ASP A 75 -92.00 -46.23 42.51
C ASP A 75 -91.31 -45.91 41.17
N GLY A 76 -91.93 -45.07 40.33
CA GLY A 76 -91.34 -44.61 39.07
C GLY A 76 -90.00 -43.89 39.26
N TRP A 77 -89.88 -43.03 40.28
CA TRP A 77 -88.63 -42.32 40.58
C TRP A 77 -87.56 -43.29 41.12
N ILE A 78 -87.95 -44.31 41.90
CA ILE A 78 -87.03 -45.33 42.43
C ILE A 78 -86.53 -46.25 41.29
N GLU A 79 -87.38 -46.63 40.34
CA GLU A 79 -86.94 -47.37 39.15
C GLU A 79 -86.02 -46.54 38.25
N GLN A 80 -86.34 -45.27 38.01
CA GLN A 80 -85.49 -44.39 37.21
C GLN A 80 -84.10 -44.19 37.84
N ALA A 81 -84.02 -43.99 39.16
CA ALA A 81 -82.76 -43.89 39.88
C ALA A 81 -81.91 -45.18 39.75
N ARG A 82 -82.53 -46.37 39.87
CA ARG A 82 -81.83 -47.65 39.69
C ARG A 82 -81.38 -47.88 38.25
N ARG A 83 -82.24 -47.61 37.25
CA ARG A 83 -81.89 -47.74 35.83
C ARG A 83 -80.71 -46.83 35.47
N LEU A 84 -80.71 -45.58 35.95
CA LEU A 84 -79.58 -44.67 35.77
C LEU A 84 -78.29 -45.22 36.38
N GLN A 85 -78.35 -45.80 37.59
CA GLN A 85 -77.19 -46.39 38.26
C GLN A 85 -76.66 -47.64 37.53
N ASP A 86 -77.55 -48.50 37.03
CA ASP A 86 -77.19 -49.69 36.24
C ASP A 86 -76.61 -49.31 34.86
N ASP A 87 -77.15 -48.28 34.19
CA ASP A 87 -76.63 -47.82 32.89
C ASP A 87 -75.32 -47.02 33.03
N ILE A 88 -75.11 -46.29 34.14
CA ILE A 88 -73.79 -45.75 34.52
C ILE A 88 -72.79 -46.88 34.73
N LYS A 89 -73.19 -47.98 35.39
CA LYS A 89 -72.32 -49.13 35.60
C LYS A 89 -71.99 -49.86 34.29
N ARG A 90 -72.99 -50.11 33.44
CA ARG A 90 -72.81 -50.68 32.09
C ARG A 90 -71.89 -49.84 31.23
N SER A 91 -72.06 -48.52 31.20
CA SER A 91 -71.20 -47.62 30.42
C SER A 91 -69.77 -47.55 30.96
N GLN A 92 -69.55 -47.67 32.28
CA GLN A 92 -68.21 -47.82 32.84
C GLN A 92 -67.57 -49.16 32.45
N ASP A 93 -68.33 -50.25 32.42
CA ASP A 93 -67.81 -51.57 32.09
C ASP A 93 -67.56 -51.73 30.57
N THR A 94 -68.42 -51.20 29.70
CA THR A 94 -68.13 -51.13 28.25
C THR A 94 -66.99 -50.16 27.93
N ALA A 95 -66.83 -49.06 28.68
CA ALA A 95 -65.67 -48.18 28.52
C ALA A 95 -64.35 -48.90 28.87
N LYS A 96 -64.32 -49.73 29.92
CA LYS A 96 -63.16 -50.58 30.25
C LYS A 96 -62.89 -51.60 29.14
N GLU A 97 -63.93 -52.23 28.61
CA GLU A 97 -63.80 -53.22 27.53
C GLU A 97 -63.25 -52.57 26.24
N ILE A 98 -63.76 -51.39 25.86
CA ILE A 98 -63.25 -50.61 24.72
C ILE A 98 -61.79 -50.19 24.95
N VAL A 99 -61.41 -49.78 26.16
CA VAL A 99 -60.01 -49.47 26.50
C VAL A 99 -59.12 -50.71 26.37
N GLN A 100 -59.54 -51.86 26.88
CA GLN A 100 -58.79 -53.12 26.74
C GLN A 100 -58.67 -53.57 25.28
N GLN A 101 -59.72 -53.43 24.47
CA GLN A 101 -59.68 -53.70 23.04
C GLN A 101 -58.74 -52.72 22.29
N ALA A 102 -58.73 -51.45 22.67
CA ALA A 102 -57.81 -50.44 22.11
C ALA A 102 -56.35 -50.67 22.53
N GLU A 103 -56.10 -51.10 23.77
CA GLU A 103 -54.77 -51.51 24.25
C GLU A 103 -54.29 -52.77 23.53
N HIS A 104 -55.14 -53.78 23.37
CA HIS A 104 -54.77 -54.98 22.60
C HIS A 104 -54.50 -54.63 21.12
N GLY A 105 -55.34 -53.77 20.51
CA GLY A 105 -55.12 -53.22 19.18
C GLY A 105 -53.76 -52.52 19.03
N LYS A 106 -53.35 -51.70 20.02
CA LYS A 106 -52.01 -51.09 20.06
C LYS A 106 -50.89 -52.14 20.14
N THR A 107 -51.04 -53.19 20.96
CA THR A 107 -50.02 -54.26 21.04
C THR A 107 -49.89 -55.06 19.75
N ILE A 108 -50.98 -55.24 18.99
CA ILE A 108 -50.95 -55.88 17.67
C ILE A 108 -50.32 -54.94 16.64
N ALA A 109 -50.71 -53.66 16.61
CA ALA A 109 -50.15 -52.66 15.71
C ALA A 109 -48.62 -52.54 15.87
N ALA A 110 -48.12 -52.44 17.10
CA ALA A 110 -46.68 -52.39 17.39
C ALA A 110 -45.92 -53.65 16.90
N ARG A 111 -46.55 -54.84 16.97
CA ARG A 111 -45.96 -56.07 16.40
C ARG A 111 -46.02 -56.12 14.88
N VAL A 112 -47.03 -55.51 14.25
CA VAL A 112 -47.08 -55.36 12.79
C VAL A 112 -45.98 -54.39 12.33
N GLU A 113 -45.76 -53.28 13.03
CA GLU A 113 -44.72 -52.30 12.74
C GLU A 113 -43.29 -52.88 12.92
N ASP A 114 -43.06 -53.67 13.98
CA ASP A 114 -41.84 -54.46 14.18
C ASP A 114 -41.60 -55.53 13.10
N VAL A 115 -42.66 -56.15 12.56
CA VAL A 115 -42.54 -57.10 11.43
C VAL A 115 -42.31 -56.37 10.10
N VAL A 116 -42.99 -55.24 9.87
CA VAL A 116 -42.82 -54.42 8.65
C VAL A 116 -41.40 -53.85 8.57
N SER A 117 -40.84 -53.36 9.69
CA SER A 117 -39.44 -52.91 9.72
C SER A 117 -38.44 -54.04 9.44
N LYS A 118 -38.67 -55.25 9.96
CA LYS A 118 -37.84 -56.45 9.67
C LYS A 118 -37.94 -56.90 8.22
N VAL A 119 -39.12 -56.85 7.60
CA VAL A 119 -39.29 -57.09 6.16
C VAL A 119 -38.60 -56.00 5.32
N GLY A 120 -38.65 -54.74 5.77
CA GLY A 120 -37.89 -53.64 5.16
C GLY A 120 -36.39 -53.89 5.17
N LEU A 121 -35.82 -54.30 6.32
CA LEU A 121 -34.41 -54.67 6.45
C LEU A 121 -34.03 -55.83 5.51
N LEU A 122 -34.82 -56.91 5.49
CA LEU A 122 -34.57 -58.06 4.60
C LEU A 122 -34.63 -57.67 3.12
N ASN A 123 -35.53 -56.77 2.71
CA ASN A 123 -35.56 -56.25 1.35
C ASN A 123 -34.28 -55.45 1.03
N THR A 124 -33.80 -54.60 1.95
CA THR A 124 -32.54 -53.86 1.74
C THR A 124 -31.31 -54.78 1.73
N GLU A 125 -31.32 -55.90 2.46
CA GLU A 125 -30.27 -56.93 2.37
C GLU A 125 -30.30 -57.66 1.01
N ILE A 126 -31.48 -57.95 0.46
CA ILE A 126 -31.62 -58.54 -0.89
C ILE A 126 -31.13 -57.55 -1.96
N GLU A 127 -31.57 -56.29 -1.91
CA GLU A 127 -31.12 -55.24 -2.84
C GLU A 127 -29.59 -55.03 -2.78
N TYR A 128 -29.01 -55.08 -1.58
CA TYR A 128 -27.56 -55.03 -1.39
C TYR A 128 -26.85 -56.24 -2.03
N ASN A 129 -27.32 -57.46 -1.78
CA ASN A 129 -26.75 -58.69 -2.34
C ASN A 129 -26.85 -58.71 -3.88
N ASP A 130 -27.98 -58.28 -4.45
CA ASP A 130 -28.16 -58.14 -5.90
C ASP A 130 -27.25 -57.05 -6.50
N SER A 131 -26.93 -55.99 -5.74
CA SER A 131 -25.93 -54.99 -6.17
C SER A 131 -24.51 -55.58 -6.18
N LEU A 132 -24.16 -56.35 -5.15
CA LEU A 132 -22.86 -56.98 -4.98
C LEU A 132 -22.59 -58.05 -6.06
N ALA A 133 -23.61 -58.83 -6.42
CA ALA A 133 -23.54 -59.80 -7.50
C ALA A 133 -23.21 -59.14 -8.86
N ARG A 134 -23.90 -58.02 -9.19
CA ARG A 134 -23.63 -57.24 -10.42
C ARG A 134 -22.22 -56.66 -10.44
N VAL A 135 -21.73 -56.15 -9.31
CA VAL A 135 -20.36 -55.62 -9.18
C VAL A 135 -19.31 -56.71 -9.40
N ILE A 136 -19.51 -57.92 -8.88
CA ILE A 136 -18.60 -59.06 -9.13
C ILE A 136 -18.58 -59.44 -10.61
N GLU A 137 -19.73 -59.42 -11.30
CA GLU A 137 -19.78 -59.68 -12.75
C GLU A 137 -19.08 -58.58 -13.56
N GLN A 138 -19.24 -57.30 -13.21
CA GLN A 138 -18.48 -56.20 -13.82
C GLN A 138 -16.96 -56.37 -13.61
N LEU A 139 -16.52 -56.73 -12.41
CA LEU A 139 -15.09 -56.97 -12.11
C LEU A 139 -14.51 -58.16 -12.89
N ARG A 140 -15.29 -59.23 -13.08
CA ARG A 140 -14.90 -60.37 -13.95
C ARG A 140 -14.69 -59.91 -15.39
N ASN A 141 -15.63 -59.12 -15.92
CA ASN A 141 -15.56 -58.62 -17.28
C ASN A 141 -14.34 -57.68 -17.47
N ILE A 142 -14.04 -56.80 -16.51
CA ILE A 142 -12.85 -55.94 -16.52
C ILE A 142 -11.55 -56.77 -16.58
N SER A 143 -11.44 -57.88 -15.81
CA SER A 143 -10.27 -58.77 -15.93
C SER A 143 -10.14 -59.33 -17.35
N THR A 144 -11.23 -59.83 -17.95
CA THR A 144 -11.16 -60.40 -19.31
C THR A 144 -10.76 -59.38 -20.39
N VAL A 145 -11.08 -58.10 -20.21
CA VAL A 145 -10.60 -57.05 -21.14
C VAL A 145 -9.13 -56.72 -20.88
N LEU A 146 -8.68 -56.60 -19.61
CA LEU A 146 -7.27 -56.43 -19.27
C LEU A 146 -6.39 -57.59 -19.78
N ASP A 147 -6.85 -58.82 -19.63
CA ASP A 147 -6.11 -59.99 -20.08
C ASP A 147 -6.03 -60.03 -21.64
N SER A 148 -7.06 -59.56 -22.37
CA SER A 148 -6.97 -59.40 -23.84
C SER A 148 -6.14 -58.19 -24.30
N ALA A 149 -6.08 -57.11 -23.51
CA ALA A 149 -5.14 -56.01 -23.73
C ALA A 149 -3.67 -56.47 -23.59
N GLN A 150 -3.41 -57.37 -22.64
CA GLN A 150 -2.10 -57.98 -22.43
C GLN A 150 -1.70 -58.87 -23.63
N GLU A 151 -2.60 -59.69 -24.17
CA GLU A 151 -2.35 -60.47 -25.40
C GLU A 151 -2.05 -59.57 -26.61
N ALA A 152 -2.83 -58.50 -26.81
CA ALA A 152 -2.61 -57.55 -27.89
C ALA A 152 -1.25 -56.80 -27.76
N ALA A 153 -0.83 -56.47 -26.54
CA ALA A 153 0.46 -55.83 -26.28
C ALA A 153 1.64 -56.79 -26.55
N VAL A 154 1.53 -58.06 -26.13
CA VAL A 154 2.55 -59.10 -26.38
C VAL A 154 2.70 -59.40 -27.87
N HIS A 155 1.63 -59.29 -28.67
CA HIS A 155 1.68 -59.44 -30.13
C HIS A 155 1.99 -58.13 -30.88
N GLY A 156 2.42 -57.07 -30.19
CA GLY A 156 2.85 -55.81 -30.82
C GLY A 156 1.73 -54.97 -31.43
N HIS A 157 0.46 -55.33 -31.23
CA HIS A 157 -0.70 -54.59 -31.72
C HIS A 157 -1.06 -53.42 -30.80
N VAL A 158 -0.11 -52.49 -30.63
CA VAL A 158 -0.14 -51.41 -29.63
C VAL A 158 -1.42 -50.58 -29.68
N ILE A 159 -1.90 -50.19 -30.87
CA ILE A 159 -3.12 -49.37 -31.00
C ILE A 159 -4.36 -50.12 -30.46
N HIS A 160 -4.47 -51.43 -30.72
CA HIS A 160 -5.57 -52.23 -30.19
C HIS A 160 -5.44 -52.47 -28.68
N ALA A 161 -4.21 -52.65 -28.17
CA ALA A 161 -3.98 -52.75 -26.74
C ALA A 161 -4.40 -51.45 -26.01
N LEU A 162 -4.13 -50.28 -26.58
CA LEU A 162 -4.58 -48.99 -26.04
C LEU A 162 -6.11 -48.85 -26.04
N GLU A 163 -6.79 -49.26 -27.11
CA GLU A 163 -8.26 -49.27 -27.18
C GLU A 163 -8.89 -50.18 -26.12
N ARG A 164 -8.28 -51.34 -25.82
CA ARG A 164 -8.71 -52.21 -24.72
C ARG A 164 -8.43 -51.64 -23.33
N LEU A 165 -7.44 -50.77 -23.18
CA LEU A 165 -7.23 -50.03 -21.94
C LEU A 165 -8.26 -48.90 -21.80
N GLU A 166 -8.63 -48.21 -22.88
CA GLU A 166 -9.75 -47.24 -22.89
C GLU A 166 -11.10 -47.89 -22.57
N ASP A 167 -11.39 -49.10 -23.10
CA ASP A 167 -12.54 -49.92 -22.71
C ASP A 167 -12.57 -50.14 -21.18
N VAL A 168 -11.43 -50.52 -20.58
CA VAL A 168 -11.28 -50.76 -19.13
C VAL A 168 -11.44 -49.48 -18.30
N ASP A 169 -10.83 -48.39 -18.75
CA ASP A 169 -10.93 -47.05 -18.16
C ASP A 169 -12.40 -46.57 -18.16
N SER A 170 -13.17 -46.92 -19.20
CA SER A 170 -14.62 -46.68 -19.26
C SER A 170 -15.40 -47.58 -18.31
N ALA A 171 -15.05 -48.87 -18.22
CA ALA A 171 -15.74 -49.85 -17.38
C ALA A 171 -15.55 -49.55 -15.88
N PHE A 172 -14.37 -49.10 -15.45
CA PHE A 172 -14.14 -48.67 -14.06
C PHE A 172 -15.10 -47.56 -13.62
N LYS A 173 -15.41 -46.60 -14.51
CA LYS A 173 -16.35 -45.50 -14.25
C LYS A 173 -17.80 -45.96 -14.05
N THR A 174 -18.13 -47.22 -14.39
CA THR A 174 -19.46 -47.82 -14.17
C THR A 174 -19.65 -48.50 -12.80
N LEU A 175 -18.58 -48.63 -11.99
CA LEU A 175 -18.63 -49.29 -10.67
C LEU A 175 -19.13 -48.37 -9.54
N GLY A 176 -19.11 -47.05 -9.74
CA GLY A 176 -19.63 -46.06 -8.80
C GLY A 176 -19.08 -46.20 -7.37
N PRO A 177 -19.92 -46.47 -6.35
CA PRO A 177 -19.48 -46.50 -4.95
C PRO A 177 -18.48 -47.61 -4.61
N PHE A 178 -18.27 -48.60 -5.49
CA PHE A 178 -17.36 -49.74 -5.26
C PHE A 178 -15.93 -49.55 -5.81
N GLU A 179 -15.62 -48.38 -6.40
CA GLU A 179 -14.29 -48.06 -6.93
C GLU A 179 -13.14 -48.17 -5.91
N THR A 180 -13.40 -48.00 -4.62
CA THR A 180 -12.37 -48.03 -3.56
C THR A 180 -12.08 -49.43 -3.02
N THR A 181 -12.64 -50.48 -3.63
CA THR A 181 -12.42 -51.87 -3.18
C THR A 181 -11.02 -52.38 -3.54
N ARG A 182 -10.46 -53.26 -2.70
CA ARG A 182 -9.12 -53.84 -2.90
C ARG A 182 -8.96 -54.57 -4.25
N ALA A 183 -10.04 -55.15 -4.78
CA ALA A 183 -10.06 -55.79 -6.10
C ALA A 183 -9.83 -54.78 -7.24
N VAL A 184 -10.50 -53.62 -7.21
CA VAL A 184 -10.26 -52.53 -8.18
C VAL A 184 -8.82 -52.02 -8.08
N GLY A 185 -8.26 -51.92 -6.86
CA GLY A 185 -6.86 -51.54 -6.68
C GLY A 185 -5.87 -52.50 -7.35
N VAL A 186 -6.10 -53.81 -7.30
CA VAL A 186 -5.26 -54.82 -7.99
C VAL A 186 -5.42 -54.76 -9.51
N LEU A 187 -6.65 -54.52 -10.02
CA LEU A 187 -6.90 -54.40 -11.45
C LEU A 187 -6.29 -53.11 -12.04
N ARG A 188 -6.38 -51.97 -11.34
CA ARG A 188 -5.68 -50.73 -11.72
C ARG A 188 -4.16 -50.90 -11.68
N ALA A 189 -3.61 -51.61 -10.70
CA ALA A 189 -2.16 -51.90 -10.66
C ALA A 189 -1.69 -52.78 -11.84
N LYS A 190 -2.53 -53.71 -12.34
CA LYS A 190 -2.31 -54.43 -13.61
C LYS A 190 -2.34 -53.46 -14.80
N GLU A 191 -3.34 -52.59 -14.87
CA GLU A 191 -3.49 -51.59 -15.95
C GLU A 191 -2.26 -50.66 -16.04
N ASP A 192 -1.83 -50.10 -14.91
CA ASP A 192 -0.60 -49.29 -14.79
C ASP A 192 0.65 -50.03 -15.30
N GLN A 193 0.75 -51.34 -15.02
CA GLN A 193 1.87 -52.17 -15.45
C GLN A 193 1.85 -52.40 -16.97
N LEU A 194 0.68 -52.66 -17.56
CA LEU A 194 0.52 -52.80 -19.01
C LEU A 194 0.79 -51.47 -19.73
N ARG A 195 0.26 -50.36 -19.20
CA ARG A 195 0.48 -49.01 -19.76
C ARG A 195 1.98 -48.65 -19.76
N LYS A 196 2.75 -49.04 -18.74
CA LYS A 196 4.21 -48.89 -18.69
C LYS A 196 4.93 -49.73 -19.74
N ALA A 197 4.61 -51.02 -19.88
CA ALA A 197 5.22 -51.90 -20.89
C ALA A 197 4.95 -51.41 -22.33
N ILE A 198 3.77 -50.83 -22.58
CA ILE A 198 3.43 -50.18 -23.86
C ILE A 198 4.28 -48.91 -24.07
N VAL A 199 4.49 -48.08 -23.04
CA VAL A 199 5.37 -46.91 -23.13
C VAL A 199 6.83 -47.30 -23.36
N GLU A 200 7.33 -48.37 -22.73
CA GLU A 200 8.70 -48.87 -22.93
C GLU A 200 8.91 -49.36 -24.37
N THR A 201 8.01 -50.20 -24.89
CA THR A 201 8.08 -50.70 -26.29
C THR A 201 7.91 -49.59 -27.32
N LEU A 202 7.03 -48.60 -27.09
CA LEU A 202 6.94 -47.40 -27.93
C LEU A 202 8.23 -46.56 -27.86
N THR A 203 8.82 -46.41 -26.68
CA THR A 203 10.08 -45.67 -26.48
C THR A 203 11.21 -46.31 -27.28
N GLU A 204 11.33 -47.63 -27.29
CA GLU A 204 12.30 -48.33 -28.14
C GLU A 204 12.04 -48.10 -29.64
N SER A 205 10.77 -48.17 -30.07
CA SER A 205 10.42 -47.97 -31.48
C SER A 205 10.79 -46.56 -31.98
N TRP A 206 10.57 -45.54 -31.14
CA TRP A 206 10.96 -44.16 -31.45
C TRP A 206 12.47 -43.99 -31.63
N HIS A 207 13.28 -44.52 -30.71
CA HIS A 207 14.74 -44.45 -30.80
C HIS A 207 15.32 -45.27 -31.97
N GLY A 208 14.57 -46.23 -32.52
CA GLY A 208 14.93 -46.97 -33.73
C GLY A 208 14.57 -46.24 -35.03
N LEU A 209 13.48 -45.47 -35.04
CA LEU A 209 13.00 -44.68 -36.19
C LEU A 209 13.81 -43.38 -36.34
N ILE A 210 14.06 -42.72 -35.20
CA ILE A 210 14.83 -41.48 -35.09
C ILE A 210 16.09 -41.79 -34.27
N ALA A 211 17.11 -42.32 -34.94
CA ALA A 211 18.37 -42.64 -34.30
C ALA A 211 19.31 -41.42 -34.33
N VAL A 212 19.63 -40.92 -33.14
CA VAL A 212 20.45 -39.73 -32.90
C VAL A 212 21.82 -40.15 -32.38
N ASP A 213 22.87 -39.94 -33.18
CA ASP A 213 24.26 -40.25 -32.85
C ASP A 213 25.02 -38.97 -32.47
N ASN A 214 25.11 -38.74 -31.15
CA ASN A 214 25.85 -37.64 -30.54
C ASN A 214 27.38 -37.85 -30.58
N THR A 215 27.90 -38.95 -31.14
CA THR A 215 29.36 -39.18 -31.29
C THR A 215 29.87 -38.80 -32.68
N ASN A 216 29.09 -39.08 -33.73
CA ASN A 216 29.40 -38.69 -35.11
C ASN A 216 28.65 -37.44 -35.57
N HIS A 217 27.98 -36.73 -34.66
CA HIS A 217 27.13 -35.56 -34.94
C HIS A 217 26.14 -35.81 -36.08
N LYS A 218 25.40 -36.91 -35.97
CA LYS A 218 24.60 -37.48 -37.05
C LYS A 218 23.17 -37.79 -36.57
N ILE A 219 22.18 -37.43 -37.38
CA ILE A 219 20.78 -37.77 -37.16
C ILE A 219 20.28 -38.55 -38.39
N SER A 220 19.69 -39.72 -38.14
CA SER A 220 19.09 -40.57 -39.18
C SER A 220 17.58 -40.70 -38.96
N LEU A 221 16.80 -40.53 -40.02
CA LEU A 221 15.34 -40.60 -40.02
C LEU A 221 14.86 -41.76 -40.89
N LYS A 222 14.21 -42.75 -40.29
CA LYS A 222 13.71 -43.94 -40.98
C LYS A 222 12.18 -43.99 -40.93
N GLU A 223 11.57 -44.29 -42.06
CA GLU A 223 10.11 -44.35 -42.21
C GLU A 223 9.52 -45.65 -41.61
N THR A 224 10.31 -46.74 -41.59
CA THR A 224 9.90 -48.08 -41.11
C THR A 224 11.02 -48.82 -40.36
N ILE A 225 10.64 -49.80 -39.51
CA ILE A 225 11.53 -50.80 -38.91
C ILE A 225 10.91 -52.19 -39.04
N GLU A 226 11.73 -53.19 -39.36
CA GLU A 226 11.39 -54.61 -39.21
C GLU A 226 11.76 -55.11 -37.80
N ARG A 227 10.75 -55.47 -37.00
CA ARG A 227 10.87 -56.33 -35.81
C ARG A 227 10.05 -57.61 -36.06
N GLU A 228 9.47 -58.23 -35.03
CA GLU A 228 8.49 -59.32 -35.20
C GLU A 228 7.22 -58.88 -35.96
N ALA A 229 6.95 -57.57 -35.98
CA ALA A 229 6.04 -56.91 -36.91
C ALA A 229 6.74 -55.69 -37.54
N VAL A 230 6.22 -55.22 -38.68
CA VAL A 230 6.68 -53.97 -39.32
C VAL A 230 6.07 -52.78 -38.56
N VAL A 231 6.93 -51.88 -38.08
CA VAL A 231 6.52 -50.69 -37.32
C VAL A 231 6.78 -49.44 -38.15
N ASN A 232 5.73 -48.65 -38.40
CA ASN A 232 5.79 -47.42 -39.19
C ASN A 232 5.80 -46.19 -38.27
N ILE A 233 6.48 -45.11 -38.70
CA ILE A 233 6.51 -43.85 -37.94
C ILE A 233 5.11 -43.28 -37.64
N ASN A 234 4.17 -43.42 -38.58
CA ASN A 234 2.78 -42.97 -38.39
C ASN A 234 2.07 -43.72 -37.24
N SER A 235 2.19 -45.06 -37.18
CA SER A 235 1.56 -45.86 -36.13
C SER A 235 2.16 -45.61 -34.74
N THR A 236 3.46 -45.28 -34.65
CA THR A 236 4.09 -44.90 -33.38
C THR A 236 3.69 -43.49 -32.96
N VAL A 237 3.56 -42.55 -33.89
CA VAL A 237 3.08 -41.18 -33.63
C VAL A 237 1.63 -41.20 -33.16
N GLU A 238 0.76 -41.99 -33.78
CA GLU A 238 -0.64 -42.15 -33.37
C GLU A 238 -0.77 -42.75 -31.96
N ALA A 239 0.00 -43.80 -31.65
CA ALA A 239 0.01 -44.40 -30.31
C ALA A 239 0.57 -43.44 -29.23
N LEU A 240 1.62 -42.68 -29.55
CA LEU A 240 2.17 -41.64 -28.66
C LEU A 240 1.23 -40.44 -28.49
N ALA A 241 0.37 -40.15 -29.47
CA ALA A 241 -0.69 -39.16 -29.38
C ALA A 241 -1.83 -39.64 -28.47
N LYS A 242 -2.35 -40.87 -28.65
CA LYS A 242 -3.36 -41.47 -27.72
C LYS A 242 -2.87 -41.50 -26.27
N LEU A 243 -1.57 -41.67 -26.04
CA LEU A 243 -0.94 -41.64 -24.72
C LEU A 243 -0.60 -40.23 -24.18
N ASN A 244 -0.83 -39.16 -24.94
CA ASN A 244 -0.43 -37.78 -24.62
C ASN A 244 1.08 -37.60 -24.36
N LEU A 245 1.94 -38.50 -24.87
CA LEU A 245 3.39 -38.43 -24.69
C LEU A 245 4.13 -37.78 -25.86
N LEU A 246 3.50 -37.68 -27.04
CA LEU A 246 4.12 -37.23 -28.29
C LEU A 246 4.95 -35.94 -28.14
N ASP A 247 4.42 -34.92 -27.46
CA ASP A 247 5.10 -33.63 -27.33
C ASP A 247 6.39 -33.69 -26.50
N SER A 248 6.50 -34.64 -25.55
CA SER A 248 7.73 -34.85 -24.79
C SER A 248 8.85 -35.44 -25.66
N PHE A 249 8.51 -36.31 -26.61
CA PHE A 249 9.43 -36.87 -27.60
C PHE A 249 9.82 -35.82 -28.65
N ILE A 250 8.87 -35.02 -29.14
CA ILE A 250 9.16 -33.90 -30.06
C ILE A 250 10.06 -32.85 -29.40
N SER A 251 9.79 -32.47 -28.14
CA SER A 251 10.62 -31.53 -27.38
C SER A 251 12.06 -32.04 -27.18
N ARG A 252 12.21 -33.34 -26.89
CA ARG A 252 13.52 -33.98 -26.78
C ARG A 252 14.26 -33.98 -28.12
N PHE A 253 13.59 -34.39 -29.20
CA PHE A 253 14.16 -34.40 -30.55
C PHE A 253 14.57 -32.99 -31.01
N SER A 254 13.73 -31.97 -30.78
CA SER A 254 14.02 -30.56 -31.07
C SER A 254 15.30 -30.09 -30.39
N ARG A 255 15.47 -30.39 -29.10
CA ARG A 255 16.68 -30.03 -28.34
C ARG A 255 17.92 -30.80 -28.81
N ASP A 256 17.76 -32.09 -29.11
CA ASP A 256 18.88 -32.91 -29.53
C ASP A 256 19.33 -32.52 -30.97
N LEU A 257 18.40 -32.09 -31.84
CA LEU A 257 18.68 -31.50 -33.17
C LEU A 257 19.32 -30.10 -33.09
N ASP A 258 18.84 -29.23 -32.21
CA ASP A 258 19.47 -27.92 -31.96
C ASP A 258 20.91 -28.08 -31.44
N ARG A 259 21.13 -29.04 -30.54
CA ARG A 259 22.45 -29.35 -29.97
C ARG A 259 23.43 -29.93 -30.99
N ILE A 260 22.96 -30.79 -31.90
CA ILE A 260 23.85 -31.56 -32.79
C ILE A 260 24.10 -30.85 -34.13
N ILE A 261 23.13 -30.10 -34.66
CA ILE A 261 23.19 -29.52 -36.02
C ILE A 261 23.12 -27.99 -36.01
N VAL A 262 22.10 -27.39 -35.36
CA VAL A 262 21.86 -25.94 -35.48
C VAL A 262 22.90 -25.12 -34.72
N SER A 263 23.18 -25.45 -33.47
CA SER A 263 24.12 -24.66 -32.65
C SER A 263 25.58 -24.73 -33.15
N PRO A 264 26.11 -25.84 -33.71
CA PRO A 264 27.40 -25.83 -34.42
C PRO A 264 27.43 -25.01 -35.73
N ARG A 265 26.28 -24.74 -36.37
CA ARG A 265 26.19 -23.79 -37.50
C ARG A 265 26.06 -22.34 -37.07
N LEU A 266 25.30 -22.06 -36.01
CA LEU A 266 24.91 -20.69 -35.64
C LEU A 266 25.76 -20.06 -34.53
N VAL A 267 26.76 -20.75 -33.98
CA VAL A 267 27.71 -20.19 -32.99
C VAL A 267 29.06 -19.92 -33.65
N MET A 268 29.37 -18.63 -33.88
CA MET A 268 30.65 -18.21 -34.42
C MET A 268 31.79 -18.42 -33.42
N GLY A 269 32.78 -19.23 -33.79
CA GLY A 269 34.02 -19.37 -33.02
C GLY A 269 34.93 -18.13 -33.15
N LYS A 270 35.89 -17.97 -32.21
CA LYS A 270 36.83 -16.83 -32.17
C LYS A 270 37.62 -16.60 -33.47
N ASP A 271 37.80 -17.65 -34.26
CA ASP A 271 38.56 -17.63 -35.53
C ASP A 271 37.67 -17.48 -36.78
N ASN A 272 36.37 -17.16 -36.61
CA ASN A 272 35.36 -17.05 -37.68
C ASN A 272 35.04 -18.35 -38.46
N VAL A 273 35.49 -19.49 -37.95
CA VAL A 273 35.29 -20.83 -38.53
C VAL A 273 33.97 -21.46 -38.05
N VAL A 274 33.25 -22.10 -38.96
CA VAL A 274 31.95 -22.77 -38.71
C VAL A 274 31.98 -24.20 -39.25
N GLU A 275 31.36 -25.17 -38.57
CA GLU A 275 31.36 -26.58 -38.97
C GLU A 275 30.25 -26.84 -40.01
N ALA A 276 30.57 -27.20 -41.25
CA ALA A 276 29.56 -27.46 -42.30
C ALA A 276 28.71 -28.69 -41.99
N PHE A 277 27.59 -28.88 -42.68
CA PHE A 277 26.85 -30.15 -42.69
C PHE A 277 26.72 -30.70 -44.11
N GLN A 278 26.35 -31.97 -44.18
CA GLN A 278 26.05 -32.69 -45.41
C GLN A 278 24.79 -33.52 -45.19
N ILE A 279 23.86 -33.45 -46.15
CA ILE A 279 22.66 -34.28 -46.21
C ILE A 279 22.96 -35.46 -47.14
N SER A 280 22.67 -36.69 -46.72
CA SER A 280 22.91 -37.90 -47.51
C SER A 280 21.81 -38.95 -47.30
N GLY A 281 20.81 -38.95 -48.17
CA GLY A 281 19.73 -39.94 -48.18
C GLY A 281 18.77 -39.77 -47.00
N ASP A 282 18.98 -40.57 -45.96
CA ASP A 282 18.16 -40.61 -44.74
C ASP A 282 18.88 -39.91 -43.55
N ASP A 283 20.08 -39.38 -43.78
CA ASP A 283 21.00 -38.86 -42.77
C ASP A 283 21.31 -37.35 -42.96
N ILE A 284 21.42 -36.60 -41.86
CA ILE A 284 22.20 -35.35 -41.78
C ILE A 284 23.42 -35.59 -40.88
N GLN A 285 24.60 -35.11 -41.30
CA GLN A 285 25.85 -35.18 -40.53
C GLN A 285 26.67 -33.87 -40.63
N LEU A 286 27.49 -33.56 -39.62
CA LEU A 286 28.48 -32.47 -39.73
C LEU A 286 29.69 -32.91 -40.57
N ALA A 287 30.11 -32.04 -41.50
CA ALA A 287 31.06 -32.29 -42.58
C ALA A 287 32.30 -31.37 -42.52
N GLY A 288 32.93 -31.28 -41.34
CA GLY A 288 34.21 -30.59 -41.15
C GLY A 288 34.12 -29.06 -41.06
N LYS A 289 35.28 -28.39 -40.94
CA LYS A 289 35.38 -26.94 -40.66
C LYS A 289 35.56 -26.10 -41.92
N VAL A 290 34.74 -25.07 -42.07
CA VAL A 290 34.72 -24.15 -43.21
C VAL A 290 34.79 -22.70 -42.74
N ASN A 291 35.59 -21.89 -43.42
CA ASN A 291 35.90 -20.51 -43.03
C ASN A 291 34.90 -19.47 -43.58
N ASN A 292 33.59 -19.81 -43.54
CA ASN A 292 32.53 -19.10 -44.26
C ASN A 292 31.50 -18.47 -43.29
N GLY A 293 31.90 -17.43 -42.54
CA GLY A 293 31.01 -16.65 -41.67
C GLY A 293 30.05 -15.69 -42.38
N SER A 294 29.53 -16.05 -43.56
CA SER A 294 28.62 -15.19 -44.33
C SER A 294 27.17 -15.45 -43.96
N VAL A 295 26.45 -14.40 -43.54
CA VAL A 295 25.02 -14.45 -43.17
C VAL A 295 24.18 -15.13 -44.26
N LYS A 296 24.44 -14.83 -45.55
CA LYS A 296 23.72 -15.43 -46.68
C LYS A 296 23.78 -16.95 -46.69
N LEU A 297 24.99 -17.52 -46.53
CA LEU A 297 25.18 -18.98 -46.56
C LEU A 297 24.52 -19.65 -45.36
N ALA A 298 24.49 -19.00 -44.19
CA ALA A 298 23.79 -19.51 -43.01
C ALA A 298 22.26 -19.52 -43.17
N LEU A 299 21.69 -18.63 -44.00
CA LEU A 299 20.26 -18.62 -44.32
C LEU A 299 19.91 -19.70 -45.36
N GLU A 300 20.69 -19.83 -46.43
CA GLU A 300 20.57 -20.90 -47.45
C GLU A 300 20.69 -22.31 -46.81
N ASP A 301 21.61 -22.46 -45.85
CA ASP A 301 21.75 -23.65 -45.01
C ASP A 301 20.44 -24.01 -44.26
N ILE A 302 19.84 -23.03 -43.56
CA ILE A 302 18.61 -23.25 -42.78
C ILE A 302 17.45 -23.71 -43.68
N GLN A 303 17.34 -23.17 -44.90
CA GLN A 303 16.34 -23.61 -45.88
C GLN A 303 16.49 -25.11 -46.19
N SER A 304 17.72 -25.58 -46.45
CA SER A 304 17.97 -27.01 -46.75
C SER A 304 17.72 -27.95 -45.55
N ILE A 305 17.92 -27.48 -44.31
CA ILE A 305 17.56 -28.23 -43.10
C ILE A 305 16.04 -28.32 -42.96
N ALA A 306 15.30 -27.25 -43.27
CA ALA A 306 13.84 -27.24 -43.27
C ALA A 306 13.25 -28.16 -44.34
N GLU A 307 13.82 -28.15 -45.56
CA GLU A 307 13.44 -29.05 -46.66
C GLU A 307 13.62 -30.54 -46.30
N PHE A 308 14.75 -30.91 -45.67
CA PHE A 308 14.97 -32.29 -45.23
C PHE A 308 13.97 -32.73 -44.16
N LEU A 309 13.65 -31.86 -43.20
CA LEU A 309 12.71 -32.19 -42.12
C LEU A 309 11.26 -32.27 -42.62
N SER A 310 10.85 -31.39 -43.53
CA SER A 310 9.49 -31.41 -44.10
C SER A 310 9.26 -32.59 -45.06
N THR A 311 10.29 -33.06 -45.75
CA THR A 311 10.19 -34.21 -46.68
C THR A 311 10.24 -35.58 -45.98
N ARG A 312 10.78 -35.68 -44.76
CA ARG A 312 10.99 -36.97 -44.05
C ARG A 312 10.16 -37.19 -42.79
N LEU A 313 9.57 -36.16 -42.21
CA LEU A 313 8.71 -36.29 -41.03
C LEU A 313 7.22 -36.14 -41.42
N PRO A 314 6.30 -36.95 -40.84
CA PRO A 314 4.87 -36.71 -40.98
C PRO A 314 4.49 -35.29 -40.51
N PRO A 315 3.46 -34.63 -41.11
CA PRO A 315 3.08 -33.27 -40.73
C PRO A 315 2.69 -33.14 -39.25
N SER A 316 2.14 -34.21 -38.66
CA SER A 316 1.85 -34.34 -37.23
C SER A 316 3.07 -34.27 -36.29
N VAL A 317 4.29 -34.36 -36.85
CA VAL A 317 5.56 -34.20 -36.15
C VAL A 317 6.29 -32.94 -36.65
N ALA A 318 6.31 -32.69 -37.96
CA ALA A 318 7.00 -31.55 -38.55
C ALA A 318 6.43 -30.19 -38.09
N ILE A 319 5.10 -30.03 -38.03
CA ILE A 319 4.48 -28.75 -37.65
C ILE A 319 4.73 -28.44 -36.15
N PRO A 320 4.50 -29.36 -35.18
CA PRO A 320 4.84 -29.13 -33.77
C PRO A 320 6.35 -29.08 -33.47
N LEU A 321 7.20 -29.61 -34.38
CA LEU A 321 8.65 -29.40 -34.32
C LEU A 321 9.02 -27.98 -34.74
N SER A 322 8.38 -27.43 -35.79
CA SER A 322 8.65 -26.07 -36.29
C SER A 322 8.47 -25.00 -35.22
N SER A 323 7.36 -25.04 -34.46
CA SER A 323 7.02 -24.06 -33.42
C SER A 323 8.02 -24.03 -32.25
N LYS A 324 8.86 -25.06 -32.10
CA LYS A 324 9.91 -25.14 -31.08
C LYS A 324 11.31 -24.92 -31.66
N LEU A 325 11.53 -25.29 -32.92
CA LEU A 325 12.82 -25.17 -33.59
C LEU A 325 13.06 -23.79 -34.22
N VAL A 326 12.04 -23.18 -34.84
CA VAL A 326 12.18 -21.88 -35.53
C VAL A 326 12.48 -20.74 -34.55
N PRO A 327 11.82 -20.61 -33.37
CA PRO A 327 12.20 -19.58 -32.39
C PRO A 327 13.63 -19.73 -31.87
N ALA A 328 14.12 -20.97 -31.73
CA ALA A 328 15.50 -21.25 -31.32
C ALA A 328 16.51 -20.85 -32.41
N ILE A 329 16.23 -21.20 -33.67
CA ILE A 329 17.01 -20.76 -34.84
C ILE A 329 17.03 -19.23 -34.92
N ALA A 330 15.86 -18.58 -34.87
CA ALA A 330 15.72 -17.13 -34.95
C ALA A 330 16.51 -16.41 -33.85
N THR A 331 16.38 -16.86 -32.59
CA THR A 331 17.11 -16.27 -31.45
C THR A 331 18.62 -16.42 -31.60
N ARG A 332 19.12 -17.58 -32.05
CA ARG A 332 20.56 -17.79 -32.32
C ARG A 332 21.05 -16.92 -33.47
N LEU A 333 20.31 -16.87 -34.57
CA LEU A 333 20.67 -16.13 -35.78
C LEU A 333 20.68 -14.60 -35.54
N VAL A 334 19.68 -14.07 -34.84
CA VAL A 334 19.64 -12.66 -34.43
C VAL A 334 20.85 -12.31 -33.56
N ASN A 335 21.09 -13.07 -32.48
CA ASN A 335 22.11 -12.73 -31.49
C ASN A 335 23.55 -12.93 -32.00
N ASN A 336 23.82 -14.01 -32.75
CA ASN A 336 25.19 -14.41 -33.10
C ASN A 336 25.65 -13.92 -34.49
N LEU A 337 24.73 -13.62 -35.41
CA LEU A 337 25.04 -13.27 -36.80
C LEU A 337 24.51 -11.88 -37.18
N LEU A 338 23.20 -11.63 -36.99
CA LEU A 338 22.58 -10.40 -37.49
C LEU A 338 22.94 -9.15 -36.68
N VAL A 339 22.81 -9.18 -35.35
CA VAL A 339 23.17 -8.03 -34.48
C VAL A 339 24.65 -7.65 -34.60
N PRO A 340 25.61 -8.59 -34.65
CA PRO A 340 27.00 -8.27 -34.99
C PRO A 340 27.16 -7.61 -36.36
N ALA A 341 26.44 -8.06 -37.39
CA ALA A 341 26.52 -7.54 -38.76
C ALA A 341 25.95 -6.12 -38.96
N VAL A 342 25.13 -5.58 -38.04
CA VAL A 342 24.63 -4.20 -38.09
C VAL A 342 25.80 -3.20 -38.19
N PRO A 343 25.86 -2.32 -39.21
CA PRO A 343 27.06 -1.53 -39.51
C PRO A 343 27.24 -0.32 -38.58
N THR A 344 28.43 -0.19 -37.99
CA THR A 344 28.82 0.95 -37.11
C THR A 344 29.24 2.21 -37.87
N SER A 345 29.11 2.24 -39.20
CA SER A 345 29.31 3.44 -40.02
C SER A 345 28.31 3.51 -41.17
N THR A 346 28.02 4.73 -41.63
CA THR A 346 27.10 5.03 -42.74
C THR A 346 27.50 4.34 -44.05
N ASN A 347 28.80 4.15 -44.29
CA ASN A 347 29.34 3.41 -45.43
C ASN A 347 28.90 1.93 -45.51
N GLY A 348 28.47 1.32 -44.40
CA GLY A 348 28.05 -0.09 -44.37
C GLY A 348 26.57 -0.33 -44.66
N VAL A 349 25.75 0.73 -44.78
CA VAL A 349 24.29 0.64 -44.93
C VAL A 349 23.84 -0.19 -46.15
N PRO A 350 24.43 -0.10 -47.35
CA PRO A 350 23.99 -0.88 -48.51
C PRO A 350 24.10 -2.40 -48.31
N ALA A 351 25.21 -2.87 -47.73
CA ALA A 351 25.43 -4.30 -47.47
C ALA A 351 24.44 -4.83 -46.40
N PHE A 352 24.07 -3.99 -45.44
CA PHE A 352 23.04 -4.35 -44.46
C PHE A 352 21.65 -4.45 -45.09
N GLN A 353 21.31 -3.57 -46.05
CA GLN A 353 20.06 -3.65 -46.79
C GLN A 353 19.95 -4.96 -47.61
N GLU A 354 21.05 -5.47 -48.18
CA GLU A 354 21.07 -6.81 -48.77
C GLU A 354 20.75 -7.89 -47.72
N THR A 355 21.36 -7.85 -46.53
CA THR A 355 21.07 -8.84 -45.46
C THR A 355 19.61 -8.83 -44.98
N LEU A 356 18.96 -7.65 -44.92
CA LEU A 356 17.52 -7.57 -44.62
C LEU A 356 16.69 -8.32 -45.67
N SER A 357 17.02 -8.19 -46.96
CA SER A 357 16.29 -8.87 -48.03
C SER A 357 16.44 -10.40 -48.00
N TYR A 358 17.62 -10.92 -47.61
CA TYR A 358 17.80 -12.37 -47.43
C TYR A 358 17.06 -12.91 -46.20
N VAL A 359 16.90 -12.14 -45.12
CA VAL A 359 16.11 -12.55 -43.95
C VAL A 359 14.61 -12.60 -44.28
N LEU A 360 14.09 -11.62 -45.02
CA LEU A 360 12.70 -11.67 -45.52
C LEU A 360 12.45 -12.87 -46.44
N GLY A 361 13.37 -13.17 -47.36
CA GLY A 361 13.26 -14.37 -48.21
C GLY A 361 13.37 -15.71 -47.47
N LEU A 362 13.90 -15.75 -46.24
CA LEU A 362 13.81 -16.92 -45.37
C LEU A 362 12.43 -17.03 -44.71
N VAL A 363 11.87 -15.91 -44.25
CA VAL A 363 10.51 -15.84 -43.67
C VAL A 363 9.46 -16.32 -44.69
N GLU A 364 9.46 -15.76 -45.90
CA GLU A 364 8.53 -16.16 -46.96
C GLU A 364 8.60 -17.67 -47.27
N TYR A 365 9.80 -18.27 -47.25
CA TYR A 365 10.00 -19.70 -47.46
C TYR A 365 9.52 -20.59 -46.30
N LEU A 366 9.59 -20.10 -45.05
CA LEU A 366 9.08 -20.83 -43.89
C LEU A 366 7.53 -20.81 -43.84
N ASP A 367 6.89 -19.72 -44.27
CA ASP A 367 5.44 -19.67 -44.50
C ASP A 367 5.00 -20.66 -45.59
N GLU A 368 5.71 -20.76 -46.72
CA GLU A 368 5.41 -21.73 -47.79
C GLU A 368 5.45 -23.19 -47.30
N LEU A 369 6.32 -23.51 -46.33
CA LEU A 369 6.39 -24.82 -45.67
C LEU A 369 5.33 -25.02 -44.57
N GLY A 370 4.54 -23.99 -44.23
CA GLY A 370 3.57 -24.03 -43.13
C GLY A 370 4.22 -24.12 -41.74
N TRP A 371 5.44 -23.59 -41.59
CA TRP A 371 6.18 -23.59 -40.33
C TRP A 371 5.81 -22.37 -39.49
N SER A 372 5.90 -22.49 -38.16
CA SER A 372 5.46 -21.44 -37.22
C SER A 372 6.57 -21.00 -36.26
N GLY A 373 6.48 -19.78 -35.72
CA GLY A 373 7.46 -19.23 -34.78
C GLY A 373 8.49 -18.25 -35.37
N GLN A 374 8.23 -17.73 -36.58
CA GLN A 374 9.13 -16.81 -37.30
C GLN A 374 9.00 -15.32 -36.94
N SER A 375 8.05 -14.94 -36.07
CA SER A 375 7.73 -13.54 -35.71
C SER A 375 8.95 -12.71 -35.31
N ARG A 376 9.89 -13.32 -34.56
CA ARG A 376 11.15 -12.67 -34.14
C ARG A 376 12.06 -12.25 -35.29
N LEU A 377 11.94 -12.85 -36.48
CA LEU A 377 12.70 -12.45 -37.67
C LEU A 377 12.02 -11.28 -38.42
N THR A 378 10.70 -11.29 -38.55
CA THR A 378 9.96 -10.14 -39.13
C THR A 378 10.11 -8.91 -38.25
N GLU A 379 9.91 -9.07 -36.94
CA GLU A 379 10.07 -8.01 -35.95
C GLU A 379 11.49 -7.40 -35.96
N TRP A 380 12.53 -8.24 -36.12
CA TRP A 380 13.91 -7.75 -36.23
C TRP A 380 14.17 -6.93 -37.51
N VAL A 381 13.51 -7.28 -38.63
CA VAL A 381 13.57 -6.50 -39.87
C VAL A 381 12.82 -5.17 -39.70
N ASP A 382 11.64 -5.18 -39.09
CA ASP A 382 10.84 -3.96 -38.85
C ASP A 382 11.54 -2.99 -37.89
N LYS A 383 12.11 -3.50 -36.78
CA LYS A 383 12.90 -2.72 -35.80
C LYS A 383 14.33 -2.40 -36.26
N SER A 384 14.73 -2.77 -37.47
CA SER A 384 16.13 -2.66 -37.94
C SER A 384 16.69 -1.22 -37.90
N ALA A 385 15.84 -0.20 -38.13
CA ALA A 385 16.22 1.21 -38.01
C ALA A 385 16.54 1.63 -36.56
N GLU A 386 15.77 1.10 -35.59
CA GLU A 386 15.96 1.37 -34.17
C GLU A 386 17.20 0.66 -33.63
N ILE A 387 17.41 -0.60 -34.03
CA ILE A 387 18.59 -1.40 -33.68
C ILE A 387 19.87 -0.75 -34.22
N TRP A 388 19.85 -0.24 -35.47
CA TRP A 388 20.96 0.52 -36.03
C TRP A 388 21.26 1.80 -35.23
N LEU A 389 20.21 2.55 -34.87
CA LEU A 389 20.32 3.77 -34.07
C LEU A 389 20.82 3.51 -32.64
N ALA A 390 20.41 2.41 -32.01
CA ALA A 390 20.92 1.99 -30.69
C ALA A 390 22.43 1.71 -30.77
N LYS A 391 22.86 0.90 -31.75
CA LYS A 391 24.28 0.58 -31.96
C LYS A 391 25.13 1.82 -32.29
N GLN A 392 24.56 2.85 -32.93
CA GLN A 392 25.23 4.13 -33.14
C GLN A 392 25.38 4.95 -31.85
N LYS A 393 24.36 4.99 -30.98
CA LYS A 393 24.45 5.62 -29.65
C LYS A 393 25.53 4.94 -28.80
N GLU A 394 25.53 3.61 -28.74
CA GLU A 394 26.55 2.82 -28.05
C GLU A 394 27.96 3.10 -28.59
N ALA A 395 28.14 3.08 -29.91
CA ALA A 395 29.43 3.35 -30.55
C ALA A 395 29.93 4.79 -30.30
N ALA A 396 29.03 5.77 -30.16
CA ALA A 396 29.40 7.14 -29.80
C ALA A 396 29.83 7.24 -28.32
N ILE A 397 29.10 6.59 -27.41
CA ILE A 397 29.44 6.53 -25.97
C ILE A 397 30.80 5.82 -25.77
N ALA A 398 31.01 4.68 -26.43
CA ALA A 398 32.25 3.91 -26.33
C ALA A 398 33.48 4.68 -26.86
N LYS A 399 33.33 5.56 -27.85
CA LYS A 399 34.40 6.48 -28.30
C LYS A 399 34.82 7.43 -27.19
N VAL A 400 33.88 8.04 -26.46
CA VAL A 400 34.20 8.93 -25.33
C VAL A 400 34.84 8.15 -24.18
N GLN A 401 34.27 7.00 -23.79
CA GLN A 401 34.82 6.14 -22.74
C GLN A 401 36.27 5.68 -23.02
N THR A 402 36.61 5.38 -24.27
CA THR A 402 37.99 5.00 -24.67
C THR A 402 38.96 6.18 -24.83
N GLN A 403 38.45 7.41 -24.84
CA GLN A 403 39.24 8.65 -24.88
C GLN A 403 39.55 9.22 -23.49
N PHE A 404 38.62 9.11 -22.53
CA PHE A 404 38.77 9.63 -21.15
C PHE A 404 40.14 9.37 -20.52
N PRO A 405 40.66 8.12 -20.43
CA PRO A 405 41.94 7.84 -19.75
C PRO A 405 43.17 8.43 -20.45
N LYS A 406 43.04 8.89 -21.71
CA LYS A 406 44.13 9.46 -22.51
C LYS A 406 44.10 10.99 -22.50
N ARG A 407 42.91 11.59 -22.53
CA ARG A 407 42.71 13.04 -22.72
C ARG A 407 42.65 13.87 -21.45
N VAL A 408 42.35 13.26 -20.29
CA VAL A 408 42.36 13.96 -19.00
C VAL A 408 43.78 14.34 -18.55
N GLY A 409 44.80 13.59 -18.98
CA GLY A 409 46.22 13.94 -18.76
C GLY A 409 46.76 15.04 -19.67
N ASP A 410 46.13 15.28 -20.82
CA ASP A 410 46.50 16.33 -21.78
C ASP A 410 45.99 17.70 -21.29
N LYS A 411 46.71 18.35 -20.38
CA LYS A 411 46.40 19.71 -19.90
C LYS A 411 46.82 20.79 -20.91
N LYS A 412 45.97 21.80 -21.09
CA LYS A 412 46.12 22.91 -22.04
C LYS A 412 45.71 24.22 -21.37
N SER A 413 46.58 25.23 -21.42
CA SER A 413 46.22 26.59 -21.04
C SER A 413 45.37 27.26 -22.11
N VAL A 414 44.35 28.00 -21.69
CA VAL A 414 43.41 28.73 -22.55
C VAL A 414 43.30 30.17 -22.06
N GLU A 415 43.32 31.13 -22.98
CA GLU A 415 43.06 32.56 -22.67
C GLU A 415 41.55 32.80 -22.58
N ARG A 416 41.07 33.26 -21.43
CA ARG A 416 39.77 33.92 -21.26
C ARG A 416 39.94 35.39 -21.66
N VAL A 417 39.04 35.88 -22.51
CA VAL A 417 38.99 37.30 -22.91
C VAL A 417 37.63 37.84 -22.54
N GLU A 418 37.59 38.69 -21.53
CA GLU A 418 36.35 39.23 -20.98
C GLU A 418 36.25 40.72 -21.31
N THR A 419 35.24 41.09 -22.11
CA THR A 419 34.97 42.47 -22.55
C THR A 419 33.98 43.13 -21.60
N GLN A 420 34.47 43.88 -20.62
CA GLN A 420 33.62 44.62 -19.68
C GLN A 420 33.50 46.09 -20.12
N VAL A 421 32.27 46.62 -20.09
CA VAL A 421 31.96 47.98 -20.54
C VAL A 421 31.73 48.87 -19.33
N VAL A 422 32.70 49.73 -19.02
CA VAL A 422 32.63 50.63 -17.86
C VAL A 422 32.11 52.01 -18.29
N SER A 423 30.94 52.39 -17.76
CA SER A 423 30.39 53.73 -17.89
C SER A 423 31.01 54.66 -16.84
N LYS A 424 31.11 55.97 -17.13
CA LYS A 424 31.97 56.89 -16.37
C LYS A 424 31.21 57.91 -15.53
N GLY A 425 30.54 57.43 -14.48
CA GLY A 425 29.94 58.26 -13.43
C GLY A 425 30.69 58.24 -12.09
N ASP A 426 31.38 57.13 -11.79
CA ASP A 426 31.48 56.65 -10.42
C ASP A 426 32.86 56.88 -9.77
N ALA A 427 33.14 58.14 -9.39
CA ALA A 427 34.47 58.54 -8.91
C ALA A 427 34.49 59.61 -7.80
N LEU A 428 33.31 60.08 -7.33
CA LEU A 428 33.21 61.19 -6.37
C LEU A 428 32.06 61.08 -5.34
N HIS A 429 31.33 59.95 -5.29
CA HIS A 429 30.34 59.68 -4.24
C HIS A 429 30.71 58.41 -3.45
N ALA A 430 31.76 58.52 -2.64
CA ALA A 430 32.06 57.50 -1.63
C ALA A 430 31.06 57.63 -0.48
N GLY A 431 30.01 56.80 -0.49
CA GLY A 431 29.01 56.69 0.57
C GLY A 431 27.61 56.40 0.04
N ARG A 432 27.16 55.14 0.18
CA ARG A 432 25.87 54.57 -0.24
C ARG A 432 25.52 54.70 -1.73
N ASP A 433 25.79 53.63 -2.46
CA ASP A 433 24.72 52.77 -2.99
C ASP A 433 25.18 51.30 -2.81
N GLU A 434 24.27 50.39 -2.47
CA GLU A 434 24.61 48.99 -2.17
C GLU A 434 24.84 48.18 -3.46
N GLN A 435 26.05 47.62 -3.63
CA GLN A 435 26.39 46.62 -4.64
C GLN A 435 26.88 45.36 -3.91
N GLU A 436 25.92 44.57 -3.44
CA GLU A 436 26.13 43.39 -2.59
C GLU A 436 27.06 42.34 -3.26
N ASP A 437 27.87 41.65 -2.44
CA ASP A 437 28.86 40.67 -2.89
C ASP A 437 28.22 39.33 -3.31
N ASP A 438 27.65 39.32 -4.53
CA ASP A 438 27.09 38.16 -5.25
C ASP A 438 28.15 37.11 -5.69
N TRP A 439 29.18 36.93 -4.85
CA TRP A 439 30.15 35.83 -4.89
C TRP A 439 30.10 34.94 -3.64
N GLY A 440 29.47 35.41 -2.55
CA GLY A 440 29.16 34.58 -1.37
C GLY A 440 27.79 33.92 -1.46
N VAL A 441 26.77 34.66 -1.89
CA VAL A 441 25.35 34.31 -1.66
C VAL A 441 24.82 33.22 -2.59
N GLU A 442 25.28 33.12 -3.84
CA GLU A 442 24.78 32.13 -4.82
C GLU A 442 25.30 30.67 -4.61
N TRP A 443 25.89 30.37 -3.44
CA TRP A 443 26.63 29.11 -3.22
C TRP A 443 26.13 28.21 -2.09
N ASP A 444 25.39 28.76 -1.13
CA ASP A 444 24.76 27.99 -0.06
C ASP A 444 23.23 28.12 -0.22
N GLU A 445 22.56 27.02 -0.60
CA GLU A 445 21.12 26.98 -0.89
C GLU A 445 20.28 26.96 0.41
N GLU A 446 19.94 28.13 0.95
CA GLU A 446 18.79 28.26 1.87
C GLU A 446 17.48 28.45 1.08
N GLU A 447 16.44 27.69 1.43
CA GLU A 447 15.13 27.78 0.78
C GLU A 447 14.37 29.05 1.22
N PRO A 448 13.85 29.88 0.28
CA PRO A 448 13.07 31.05 0.64
C PRO A 448 11.63 30.69 1.05
N VAL A 449 11.21 31.11 2.24
CA VAL A 449 9.80 31.09 2.65
C VAL A 449 9.17 32.47 2.45
N LYS A 450 8.17 32.56 1.57
CA LYS A 450 7.25 33.73 1.45
C LYS A 450 5.85 33.29 1.01
N ASP A 451 4.84 33.97 1.54
CA ASP A 451 3.43 33.64 1.36
C ASP A 451 2.84 34.11 0.01
N ALA A 452 1.92 33.31 -0.55
CA ALA A 452 0.67 33.77 -1.19
C ALA A 452 -0.25 32.58 -1.51
N GLU A 453 -1.56 32.83 -1.57
CA GLU A 453 -2.60 31.83 -1.86
C GLU A 453 -2.84 31.65 -3.39
N GLU A 454 -3.38 30.47 -3.78
CA GLU A 454 -4.16 30.16 -5.00
C GLU A 454 -3.79 30.85 -6.36
N SER A 455 -3.50 30.18 -7.49
CA SER A 455 -4.12 28.94 -8.01
C SER A 455 -3.51 28.39 -9.33
N SER A 456 -3.35 27.06 -9.41
CA SER A 456 -3.53 26.17 -10.60
C SER A 456 -2.45 25.94 -11.70
N THR A 457 -2.30 24.64 -12.06
CA THR A 457 -1.80 24.01 -13.32
C THR A 457 -0.31 23.66 -13.60
N GLN A 458 0.02 22.37 -13.40
CA GLN A 458 0.96 21.49 -14.16
C GLN A 458 2.51 21.74 -14.05
N PRO A 459 3.39 20.80 -14.50
CA PRO A 459 3.48 19.38 -14.07
C PRO A 459 4.93 18.86 -13.83
N VAL A 460 5.12 17.83 -13.00
CA VAL A 460 6.35 16.98 -12.90
C VAL A 460 5.87 15.57 -12.50
N GLU A 461 5.81 14.58 -13.40
CA GLU A 461 6.88 13.67 -13.86
C GLU A 461 7.32 12.65 -12.78
N GLU A 462 6.72 11.45 -12.87
CA GLU A 462 7.19 10.20 -12.25
C GLU A 462 8.22 9.54 -13.19
N GLU A 463 9.37 9.08 -12.68
CA GLU A 463 10.17 8.03 -13.35
C GLU A 463 10.62 6.98 -12.33
N ASP A 464 9.72 6.05 -12.06
CA ASP A 464 10.05 4.75 -11.48
C ASP A 464 10.64 3.87 -12.60
N MET A 465 11.88 3.37 -12.45
CA MET A 465 12.48 2.42 -13.41
C MET A 465 12.97 1.14 -12.72
N SER A 466 12.00 0.32 -12.32
CA SER A 466 12.22 -1.12 -12.12
C SER A 466 12.61 -1.79 -13.44
N ALA A 467 13.47 -2.81 -13.37
CA ALA A 467 14.03 -3.47 -14.56
C ALA A 467 13.47 -4.89 -14.79
N TRP A 468 13.20 -5.21 -16.07
CA TRP A 468 12.75 -6.51 -16.63
C TRP A 468 11.30 -6.92 -16.24
N GLY A 469 10.42 -7.38 -17.15
CA GLY A 469 10.48 -7.47 -18.62
C GLY A 469 9.39 -8.42 -19.19
N GLU A 470 9.02 -8.25 -20.48
CA GLU A 470 8.15 -9.12 -21.32
C GLU A 470 6.64 -9.25 -20.91
N GLU A 471 5.62 -9.37 -21.79
CA GLU A 471 5.39 -8.91 -23.19
C GLU A 471 3.87 -9.03 -23.60
N GLU A 472 3.51 -8.85 -24.89
CA GLU A 472 2.23 -9.17 -25.61
C GLU A 472 0.94 -8.27 -25.51
N ASP A 473 0.82 -7.34 -26.49
CA ASP A 473 -0.20 -7.29 -27.59
C ASP A 473 -1.70 -6.81 -27.53
N VAL A 474 -2.15 -6.41 -28.75
CA VAL A 474 -3.53 -6.26 -29.33
C VAL A 474 -4.26 -4.87 -29.39
N LEU A 475 -3.81 -4.05 -30.35
CA LEU A 475 -4.53 -3.33 -31.46
C LEU A 475 -5.72 -2.30 -31.28
N PRO A 476 -5.76 -1.22 -32.13
CA PRO A 476 -6.81 -0.16 -32.25
C PRO A 476 -7.87 -0.50 -33.36
N PRO A 477 -8.74 0.37 -34.00
CA PRO A 477 -8.87 1.86 -34.17
C PRO A 477 -10.33 2.38 -33.91
N PRO A 478 -10.93 3.47 -34.52
CA PRO A 478 -10.52 4.61 -35.38
C PRO A 478 -11.00 6.01 -34.79
N GLU A 479 -11.26 7.16 -35.45
CA GLU A 479 -11.28 7.64 -36.86
C GLU A 479 -10.95 9.17 -37.03
N LYS A 480 -11.79 9.97 -37.74
CA LYS A 480 -11.68 11.36 -38.28
C LYS A 480 -13.12 11.95 -38.51
N PRO A 481 -13.41 13.16 -39.08
CA PRO A 481 -12.58 14.21 -39.72
C PRO A 481 -12.89 15.68 -39.30
N GLN A 482 -12.49 16.67 -40.13
CA GLN A 482 -12.68 18.13 -39.99
C GLN A 482 -13.78 18.67 -40.93
N GLU A 483 -14.43 19.83 -40.65
CA GLU A 483 -14.69 20.88 -41.68
C GLU A 483 -15.18 22.27 -41.19
N VAL A 484 -14.43 23.30 -41.59
CA VAL A 484 -14.76 24.66 -42.12
C VAL A 484 -16.11 25.40 -41.82
N ALA A 485 -15.96 26.52 -41.09
CA ALA A 485 -16.53 27.89 -41.25
C ALA A 485 -18.05 28.23 -41.33
N GLY A 486 -18.39 29.37 -40.71
CA GLY A 486 -19.62 30.18 -40.82
C GLY A 486 -19.33 31.63 -40.38
N ALA A 487 -20.21 32.61 -40.65
CA ALA A 487 -19.86 34.04 -40.58
C ALA A 487 -20.98 34.96 -40.01
N GLU A 488 -20.67 36.27 -40.02
CA GLU A 488 -21.54 37.46 -39.87
C GLU A 488 -21.69 38.14 -38.48
N LYS A 489 -21.62 39.48 -38.53
CA LYS A 489 -22.01 40.53 -37.56
C LYS A 489 -23.45 40.98 -37.91
N PRO A 490 -24.27 41.66 -37.07
CA PRO A 490 -24.00 43.05 -36.63
C PRO A 490 -24.71 43.58 -35.35
N VAL A 491 -24.66 44.93 -35.16
CA VAL A 491 -25.51 45.83 -34.32
C VAL A 491 -25.12 46.04 -32.84
N ASP A 492 -24.63 47.27 -32.58
CA ASP A 492 -25.02 48.31 -31.60
C ASP A 492 -25.57 47.92 -30.19
N GLY A 493 -25.29 48.67 -29.11
CA GLY A 493 -24.48 49.91 -28.96
C GLY A 493 -24.77 50.65 -27.64
N GLU A 494 -23.94 51.66 -27.31
CA GLU A 494 -24.13 52.70 -26.25
C GLU A 494 -24.17 52.18 -24.78
N ASP A 495 -23.79 52.93 -23.74
CA ASP A 495 -23.48 54.37 -23.56
C ASP A 495 -22.03 54.65 -23.07
N ALA A 496 -21.65 55.93 -22.97
CA ALA A 496 -20.37 56.42 -22.45
C ALA A 496 -20.49 57.76 -21.68
N ASP A 497 -19.50 58.05 -20.83
CA ASP A 497 -19.11 59.37 -20.28
C ASP A 497 -17.58 59.26 -20.10
N ASP A 498 -16.70 59.84 -20.93
CA ASP A 498 -16.39 61.26 -21.17
C ASP A 498 -16.00 62.07 -19.91
N TRP A 499 -14.72 62.47 -19.87
CA TRP A 499 -14.23 63.78 -19.40
C TRP A 499 -12.79 63.96 -19.93
N GLY A 500 -12.64 64.54 -21.12
CA GLY A 500 -11.33 64.72 -21.78
C GLY A 500 -10.62 66.07 -21.55
N ALA A 501 -9.28 66.07 -21.68
CA ALA A 501 -8.43 67.15 -22.22
C ALA A 501 -6.99 66.56 -22.39
N ASP A 502 -6.33 66.48 -23.57
CA ASP A 502 -5.93 67.54 -24.53
C ASP A 502 -4.74 68.37 -23.95
N TRP A 503 -3.55 68.52 -24.58
CA TRP A 503 -3.23 68.84 -26.00
C TRP A 503 -1.96 68.15 -26.58
N ASP A 504 -1.84 68.23 -27.93
CA ASP A 504 -0.74 67.89 -28.87
C ASP A 504 0.63 68.61 -28.62
N GLU A 505 1.69 68.65 -29.46
CA GLU A 505 2.05 68.32 -30.88
C GLU A 505 3.61 68.17 -30.94
N ASP A 506 4.37 67.44 -31.79
CA ASP A 506 4.20 66.47 -32.90
C ASP A 506 5.01 65.16 -32.50
N GLY A 507 5.50 64.21 -33.31
CA GLY A 507 5.61 64.09 -34.76
C GLY A 507 6.23 62.78 -35.29
N GLY A 508 6.24 62.63 -36.62
CA GLY A 508 6.39 61.35 -37.32
C GLY A 508 7.60 61.14 -38.28
N PRO A 509 7.52 60.12 -39.18
CA PRO A 509 8.72 59.37 -39.60
C PRO A 509 8.98 59.29 -41.12
N LYS A 510 10.14 58.75 -41.52
CA LYS A 510 10.33 57.62 -42.50
C LYS A 510 11.77 57.48 -43.05
N SER A 511 12.09 56.24 -43.42
CA SER A 511 13.19 55.79 -44.30
C SER A 511 12.75 55.92 -45.80
N PRO A 512 13.39 55.37 -46.87
CA PRO A 512 14.55 54.44 -46.94
C PRO A 512 15.53 54.68 -48.16
N ILE A 513 16.27 53.63 -48.56
CA ILE A 513 16.82 53.31 -49.92
C ILE A 513 18.34 53.52 -50.21
N SER A 514 19.11 52.48 -49.85
CA SER A 514 20.06 51.72 -50.72
C SER A 514 21.48 52.22 -51.10
N ALA A 515 22.26 51.24 -51.60
CA ALA A 515 23.51 51.29 -52.37
C ALA A 515 24.88 51.39 -51.63
N THR A 516 25.60 50.27 -51.65
CA THR A 516 27.07 50.10 -51.48
C THR A 516 27.87 50.64 -52.69
N PRO A 517 29.23 50.81 -52.68
CA PRO A 517 30.22 50.15 -51.80
C PRO A 517 31.49 50.94 -51.33
N SER A 518 32.19 50.33 -50.36
CA SER A 518 33.67 50.26 -50.17
C SER A 518 34.58 51.49 -49.90
N LYS A 519 35.27 51.40 -48.74
CA LYS A 519 36.68 51.75 -48.41
C LYS A 519 37.21 53.21 -48.47
N LEU A 520 37.44 53.74 -47.25
CA LEU A 520 38.70 54.30 -46.70
C LEU A 520 39.55 55.33 -47.49
N ALA A 521 39.64 56.56 -46.95
CA ALA A 521 40.81 57.45 -46.99
C ALA A 521 40.76 58.46 -45.82
N GLU A 522 41.89 59.09 -45.45
CA GLU A 522 42.05 59.82 -44.17
C GLU A 522 42.25 61.36 -44.28
N THR A 523 41.48 62.12 -43.47
CA THR A 523 41.88 63.39 -42.78
C THR A 523 42.13 64.68 -43.64
N PRO A 524 42.47 65.87 -43.05
CA PRO A 524 41.54 66.72 -42.26
C PRO A 524 41.65 68.26 -42.53
N LYS A 525 40.74 69.08 -41.95
CA LYS A 525 40.86 70.52 -41.54
C LYS A 525 39.48 71.12 -41.14
N VAL A 526 39.32 72.27 -40.46
CA VAL A 526 39.88 72.80 -39.17
C VAL A 526 39.08 74.07 -38.76
N ASN A 527 38.64 74.15 -37.48
CA ASN A 527 38.12 75.32 -36.69
C ASN A 527 37.02 76.27 -37.24
N GLY A 528 36.03 76.75 -36.46
CA GLY A 528 35.60 76.37 -35.10
C GLY A 528 34.94 77.50 -34.24
N LYS A 529 34.24 77.09 -33.17
CA LYS A 529 33.60 77.86 -32.04
C LYS A 529 32.13 78.34 -32.22
N PRO A 530 31.35 78.52 -31.12
CA PRO A 530 31.65 78.28 -29.69
C PRO A 530 30.73 77.29 -28.93
N ALA A 531 31.38 76.42 -28.13
CA ALA A 531 31.05 76.05 -26.74
C ALA A 531 29.58 75.74 -26.32
N ALA A 532 29.21 74.46 -26.44
CA ALA A 532 28.42 73.72 -25.44
C ALA A 532 29.15 72.39 -25.15
N GLN A 533 28.91 71.76 -23.99
CA GLN A 533 29.73 70.65 -23.48
C GLN A 533 29.23 69.26 -23.92
N LYS A 534 30.10 68.24 -23.85
CA LYS A 534 29.84 66.85 -24.29
C LYS A 534 29.58 65.91 -23.10
N PRO A 535 28.80 64.83 -23.28
CA PRO A 535 28.91 63.63 -22.44
C PRO A 535 30.27 62.91 -22.67
N PRO A 536 30.72 62.07 -21.73
CA PRO A 536 32.00 61.37 -21.81
C PRO A 536 31.98 60.18 -22.79
N LYS A 537 33.14 59.55 -22.99
CA LYS A 537 33.27 58.26 -23.66
C LYS A 537 33.30 57.13 -22.62
N GLU A 538 32.60 56.04 -22.90
CA GLU A 538 32.85 54.73 -22.30
C GLU A 538 34.25 54.21 -22.69
N GLN A 539 34.78 53.30 -21.88
CA GLN A 539 36.09 52.69 -22.11
C GLN A 539 35.98 51.18 -21.88
N GLU A 540 35.93 50.42 -22.98
CA GLU A 540 36.01 48.95 -22.95
C GLU A 540 37.32 48.51 -22.31
N VAL A 541 37.23 47.69 -21.27
CA VAL A 541 38.38 47.01 -20.66
C VAL A 541 38.31 45.54 -21.04
N THR A 542 39.37 45.03 -21.68
CA THR A 542 39.50 43.61 -21.99
C THR A 542 40.43 42.95 -20.98
N LEU A 543 39.84 42.32 -19.96
CA LEU A 543 40.59 41.48 -19.05
C LEU A 543 40.98 40.19 -19.77
N ARG A 544 42.26 39.81 -19.61
CA ARG A 544 42.83 38.61 -20.21
C ARG A 544 43.47 37.78 -19.12
N GLU A 545 42.87 36.63 -18.83
CA GLU A 545 43.40 35.69 -17.85
C GLU A 545 43.60 34.31 -18.49
N THR A 546 44.60 33.57 -18.02
CA THR A 546 44.85 32.20 -18.45
C THR A 546 44.35 31.21 -17.41
N TYR A 547 43.61 30.18 -17.84
CA TYR A 547 43.15 29.07 -17.01
C TYR A 547 43.47 27.73 -17.67
N THR A 548 43.49 26.65 -16.89
CA THR A 548 43.92 25.31 -17.37
C THR A 548 42.73 24.38 -17.57
N VAL A 549 42.72 23.70 -18.72
CA VAL A 549 41.62 22.87 -19.25
C VAL A 549 42.20 21.54 -19.76
N THR A 550 41.43 20.44 -19.76
CA THR A 550 41.84 19.19 -20.42
C THR A 550 41.53 19.18 -21.93
N ALA A 551 41.96 18.12 -22.62
CA ALA A 551 41.58 17.86 -24.02
C ALA A 551 40.20 17.16 -24.19
N MET A 552 39.43 16.93 -23.11
CA MET A 552 38.11 16.28 -23.19
C MET A 552 37.04 17.12 -23.92
N PRO A 553 36.86 18.44 -23.65
CA PRO A 553 35.85 19.25 -24.33
C PRO A 553 36.02 19.26 -25.85
N ASP A 554 37.25 19.39 -26.35
CA ASP A 554 37.56 19.34 -27.79
C ASP A 554 37.18 17.97 -28.40
N SER A 555 37.44 16.88 -27.68
CA SER A 555 37.19 15.51 -28.17
C SER A 555 35.68 15.18 -28.24
N ILE A 556 34.86 15.72 -27.33
CA ILE A 556 33.39 15.58 -27.38
C ILE A 556 32.83 16.36 -28.59
N ILE A 557 33.35 17.57 -28.83
CA ILE A 557 32.98 18.44 -29.97
C ILE A 557 33.30 17.76 -31.31
N GLU A 558 34.46 17.10 -31.45
CA GLU A 558 34.82 16.31 -32.64
C GLU A 558 33.80 15.20 -32.94
N ILE A 559 33.31 14.49 -31.92
CA ILE A 559 32.33 13.41 -32.10
C ILE A 559 30.95 13.96 -32.49
N ILE A 560 30.53 15.09 -31.89
CA ILE A 560 29.29 15.77 -32.27
C ILE A 560 29.33 16.18 -33.76
N LEU A 561 30.44 16.75 -34.22
CA LEU A 561 30.61 17.14 -35.62
C LEU A 561 30.54 15.93 -36.58
N GLN A 562 31.11 14.78 -36.21
CA GLN A 562 30.99 13.54 -36.99
C GLN A 562 29.53 13.08 -37.12
N VAL A 563 28.75 13.07 -36.01
CA VAL A 563 27.34 12.68 -36.05
C VAL A 563 26.52 13.60 -36.97
N LEU A 564 26.84 14.90 -37.01
CA LEU A 564 26.17 15.84 -37.92
C LEU A 564 26.50 15.60 -39.39
N ALA A 565 27.74 15.17 -39.70
CA ALA A 565 28.10 14.72 -41.05
C ALA A 565 27.36 13.41 -41.41
N ASP A 566 27.25 12.44 -40.49
CA ASP A 566 26.55 11.19 -40.72
C ASP A 566 25.03 11.39 -40.96
N VAL A 567 24.40 12.35 -40.27
CA VAL A 567 22.99 12.74 -40.55
C VAL A 567 22.85 13.34 -41.96
N GLN A 568 23.83 14.14 -42.42
CA GLN A 568 23.81 14.71 -43.77
C GLN A 568 23.96 13.63 -44.86
N THR A 569 24.73 12.57 -44.63
CA THR A 569 24.85 11.47 -45.61
C THR A 569 23.60 10.59 -45.68
N LEU A 570 22.92 10.31 -44.56
CA LEU A 570 21.65 9.57 -44.56
C LEU A 570 20.52 10.29 -45.30
N ASN A 571 20.49 11.62 -45.20
CA ASN A 571 19.50 12.46 -45.89
C ASN A 571 19.83 12.69 -47.39
N SER A 572 20.82 12.00 -47.95
CA SER A 572 21.14 12.02 -49.38
C SER A 572 20.09 11.28 -50.22
N PRO A 573 19.85 11.67 -51.48
CA PRO A 573 18.77 11.11 -52.31
C PRO A 573 18.93 9.62 -52.65
N GLU A 574 20.12 9.06 -52.42
CA GLU A 574 20.40 7.63 -52.61
C GLU A 574 19.93 6.79 -51.41
N LEU A 575 20.10 7.29 -50.18
CA LEU A 575 19.83 6.55 -48.93
C LEU A 575 18.45 6.83 -48.32
N VAL A 576 17.76 7.91 -48.72
CA VAL A 576 16.38 8.24 -48.29
C VAL A 576 15.35 7.14 -48.57
N LYS A 577 15.64 6.18 -49.46
CA LYS A 577 14.80 5.00 -49.75
C LYS A 577 15.17 3.74 -48.95
N SER A 578 16.19 3.79 -48.11
CA SER A 578 16.61 2.65 -47.28
C SER A 578 15.73 2.52 -46.03
N ALA A 579 15.61 1.30 -45.48
CA ALA A 579 14.87 1.06 -44.24
C ALA A 579 15.43 1.85 -43.03
N ILE A 580 16.70 2.27 -43.08
CA ILE A 580 17.38 3.04 -42.03
C ILE A 580 17.08 4.55 -42.11
N ALA A 581 16.55 5.07 -43.22
CA ALA A 581 16.32 6.51 -43.40
C ALA A 581 15.54 7.20 -42.24
N PRO A 582 14.51 6.60 -41.61
CA PRO A 582 13.81 7.20 -40.47
C PRO A 582 14.72 7.49 -39.24
N ALA A 583 15.82 6.76 -39.09
CA ALA A 583 16.73 6.91 -37.96
C ALA A 583 17.49 8.25 -37.93
N SER A 584 17.61 8.96 -39.07
CA SER A 584 18.38 10.21 -39.15
C SER A 584 17.88 11.28 -38.17
N GLY A 585 16.57 11.35 -37.94
CA GLY A 585 15.95 12.27 -36.99
C GLY A 585 16.21 11.96 -35.52
N GLY A 586 16.65 10.75 -35.19
CA GLY A 586 16.98 10.31 -33.83
C GLY A 586 18.47 10.41 -33.47
N LEU A 587 19.37 10.49 -34.46
CA LEU A 587 20.80 10.75 -34.24
C LEU A 587 21.06 12.13 -33.58
N PHE A 588 20.14 13.10 -33.74
CA PHE A 588 20.17 14.37 -33.03
C PHE A 588 20.08 14.25 -31.49
N ALA A 589 19.76 13.07 -30.94
CA ALA A 589 19.82 12.81 -29.50
C ALA A 589 21.22 12.38 -29.00
N VAL A 590 22.16 12.03 -29.89
CA VAL A 590 23.51 11.60 -29.50
C VAL A 590 24.28 12.69 -28.75
N PRO A 591 24.28 13.99 -29.14
CA PRO A 591 24.97 15.04 -28.39
C PRO A 591 24.56 15.07 -26.91
N SER A 592 23.26 15.14 -26.60
CA SER A 592 22.74 15.11 -25.23
C SER A 592 23.19 13.88 -24.44
N LEU A 593 23.24 12.71 -25.08
CA LEU A 593 23.76 11.47 -24.46
C LEU A 593 25.26 11.53 -24.17
N LEU A 594 26.07 12.16 -25.01
CA LEU A 594 27.50 12.37 -24.74
C LEU A 594 27.73 13.37 -23.59
N LEU A 595 26.91 14.42 -23.53
CA LEU A 595 26.95 15.42 -22.45
C LEU A 595 26.49 14.82 -21.11
N ALA A 596 25.45 13.98 -21.11
CA ALA A 596 25.04 13.20 -19.94
C ALA A 596 26.10 12.18 -19.50
N MET A 597 26.71 11.45 -20.45
CA MET A 597 27.81 10.52 -20.19
C MET A 597 29.03 11.24 -19.58
N TYR A 598 29.36 12.45 -20.05
CA TYR A 598 30.42 13.27 -19.46
C TYR A 598 30.10 13.63 -17.99
N ARG A 599 28.90 14.15 -17.71
CA ARG A 599 28.43 14.45 -16.34
C ARG A 599 28.50 13.22 -15.42
N ALA A 600 28.17 12.03 -15.93
CA ALA A 600 28.19 10.79 -15.14
C ALA A 600 29.61 10.24 -14.85
N THR A 601 30.59 10.50 -15.70
CA THR A 601 31.92 9.85 -15.63
C THR A 601 33.08 10.78 -15.27
N ALA A 602 32.90 12.10 -15.39
CA ALA A 602 33.95 13.08 -15.09
C ALA A 602 34.51 12.95 -13.67
N ALA A 603 33.66 12.91 -12.64
CA ALA A 603 34.12 12.80 -11.24
C ALA A 603 35.04 11.59 -11.01
N ILE A 604 34.69 10.42 -11.57
CA ILE A 604 35.49 9.19 -11.45
C ILE A 604 36.87 9.36 -12.10
N HIS A 605 36.95 9.96 -13.28
CA HIS A 605 38.22 10.12 -14.00
C HIS A 605 39.11 11.26 -13.46
N TYR A 606 38.52 12.34 -12.94
CA TYR A 606 39.23 13.54 -12.50
C TYR A 606 39.65 13.45 -11.02
N SER A 607 39.04 12.57 -10.22
CA SER A 607 39.43 12.24 -8.82
C SER A 607 40.90 11.86 -8.59
N LYS A 608 41.67 11.63 -9.66
CA LYS A 608 43.10 11.30 -9.62
C LYS A 608 44.01 12.53 -9.54
N ASP A 609 43.44 13.73 -9.67
CA ASP A 609 44.12 15.01 -9.55
C ASP A 609 43.56 15.76 -8.33
N ALA A 610 44.44 16.37 -7.52
CA ALA A 610 44.03 17.09 -6.33
C ALA A 610 43.19 18.34 -6.64
N ALA A 611 43.33 18.90 -7.85
CA ALA A 611 42.47 19.98 -8.36
C ALA A 611 41.36 19.46 -9.31
N GLY A 612 40.96 18.20 -9.18
CA GLY A 612 40.06 17.51 -10.12
C GLY A 612 38.72 18.23 -10.33
N ASN A 613 38.08 18.71 -9.27
CA ASN A 613 36.80 19.43 -9.36
C ASN A 613 36.95 20.81 -10.04
N MET A 614 38.05 21.52 -9.79
CA MET A 614 38.34 22.80 -10.45
C MET A 614 38.62 22.62 -11.95
N LEU A 615 39.23 21.50 -12.35
CA LEU A 615 39.36 21.12 -13.75
C LEU A 615 38.00 20.76 -14.39
N ILE A 616 37.07 20.15 -13.66
CA ILE A 616 35.69 19.93 -14.14
C ILE A 616 34.97 21.26 -14.37
N TYR A 617 35.07 22.23 -13.45
CA TYR A 617 34.48 23.57 -13.61
C TYR A 617 35.00 24.25 -14.89
N ASN A 618 36.32 24.33 -15.05
CA ASN A 618 36.99 24.91 -16.23
C ASN A 618 36.59 24.20 -17.54
N ASP A 619 36.53 22.87 -17.54
CA ASP A 619 36.17 22.08 -18.72
C ASP A 619 34.69 22.25 -19.10
N CYS A 620 33.78 22.33 -18.12
CA CYS A 620 32.35 22.55 -18.35
C CYS A 620 32.11 23.93 -18.98
N GLN A 621 32.71 24.98 -18.43
CA GLN A 621 32.57 26.35 -18.94
C GLN A 621 33.05 26.46 -20.39
N ARG A 622 34.22 25.89 -20.71
CA ARG A 622 34.73 25.83 -22.08
C ARG A 622 33.87 24.99 -23.04
N LEU A 623 33.30 23.89 -22.55
CA LEU A 623 32.41 23.02 -23.33
C LEU A 623 31.13 23.78 -23.70
N SER A 624 30.49 24.44 -22.73
CA SER A 624 29.32 25.30 -22.95
C SER A 624 29.59 26.40 -23.99
N ASP A 625 30.71 27.11 -23.88
CA ASP A 625 31.07 28.16 -24.84
C ASP A 625 31.31 27.61 -26.25
N ARG A 626 31.95 26.44 -26.40
CA ARG A 626 32.13 25.87 -27.73
C ARG A 626 30.83 25.33 -28.32
N LEU A 627 29.90 24.82 -27.50
CA LEU A 627 28.55 24.43 -27.93
C LEU A 627 27.71 25.65 -28.36
N ARG A 628 27.80 26.78 -27.63
CA ARG A 628 27.18 28.06 -28.04
C ARG A 628 27.65 28.50 -29.42
N ILE A 629 28.97 28.48 -29.67
CA ILE A 629 29.55 28.84 -30.98
C ILE A 629 29.11 27.84 -32.07
N LEU A 630 29.05 26.53 -31.79
CA LEU A 630 28.56 25.54 -32.76
C LEU A 630 27.10 25.77 -33.17
N LEU A 631 26.23 26.16 -32.24
CA LEU A 631 24.83 26.50 -32.55
C LEU A 631 24.74 27.71 -33.50
N GLN A 632 25.58 28.73 -33.30
CA GLN A 632 25.69 29.86 -34.22
C GLN A 632 26.22 29.42 -35.59
N GLU A 633 27.36 28.71 -35.63
CA GLU A 633 27.95 28.18 -36.87
C GLU A 633 26.95 27.31 -37.66
N GLN A 634 26.08 26.56 -36.98
CA GLN A 634 25.07 25.72 -37.64
C GLN A 634 23.83 26.50 -38.09
N ALA A 635 23.38 27.52 -37.35
CA ALA A 635 22.31 28.41 -37.79
C ALA A 635 22.70 29.17 -39.08
N GLU A 636 23.96 29.61 -39.17
CA GLU A 636 24.52 30.21 -40.38
C GLU A 636 24.53 29.21 -41.56
N LYS A 637 24.99 27.98 -41.35
CA LYS A 637 25.00 26.91 -42.38
C LYS A 637 23.58 26.53 -42.86
N ASP A 638 22.62 26.42 -41.94
CA ASP A 638 21.24 26.06 -42.26
C ASP A 638 20.54 27.13 -43.12
N SER A 639 20.87 28.42 -42.91
CA SER A 639 20.35 29.54 -43.71
C SER A 639 20.76 29.46 -45.19
N ALA A 640 21.83 28.73 -45.51
CA ALA A 640 22.29 28.46 -46.87
C ALA A 640 21.82 27.11 -47.43
N SER A 641 21.05 26.33 -46.65
CA SER A 641 20.64 24.96 -47.01
C SER A 641 19.28 24.91 -47.72
N SER A 642 19.11 23.92 -48.61
CA SER A 642 17.84 23.62 -49.29
C SER A 642 16.97 22.59 -48.57
N LEU A 643 17.32 22.21 -47.33
CA LEU A 643 16.61 21.19 -46.55
C LEU A 643 15.27 21.70 -46.01
N PRO A 644 14.21 20.86 -45.97
CA PRO A 644 12.96 21.18 -45.30
C PRO A 644 13.15 21.57 -43.83
N ARG A 645 12.43 22.58 -43.35
CA ARG A 645 12.57 23.19 -42.01
C ARG A 645 12.50 22.21 -40.82
N HIS A 646 11.89 21.03 -40.98
CA HIS A 646 11.79 20.00 -39.93
C HIS A 646 12.99 19.02 -39.89
N LEU A 647 13.87 19.06 -40.90
CA LEU A 647 15.12 18.30 -41.01
C LEU A 647 16.37 19.18 -40.83
N GLN A 648 16.21 20.50 -40.70
CA GLN A 648 17.31 21.45 -40.48
C GLN A 648 17.97 21.20 -39.10
N PRO A 649 19.29 20.90 -39.04
CA PRO A 649 19.99 20.59 -37.79
C PRO A 649 19.82 21.63 -36.68
N SER A 650 19.91 22.92 -36.98
CA SER A 650 19.77 24.00 -35.99
C SER A 650 18.39 23.97 -35.31
N VAL A 651 17.33 23.74 -36.08
CA VAL A 651 15.94 23.66 -35.57
C VAL A 651 15.74 22.46 -34.64
N ARG A 652 16.48 21.36 -34.86
CA ARG A 652 16.38 20.12 -34.08
C ARG A 652 17.32 20.06 -32.88
N LEU A 653 18.48 20.70 -32.97
CA LEU A 653 19.51 20.73 -31.92
C LEU A 653 19.26 21.84 -30.90
N LYS A 654 18.96 23.06 -31.36
CA LYS A 654 18.92 24.27 -30.53
C LYS A 654 18.16 24.10 -29.21
N PRO A 655 16.86 23.72 -29.19
CA PRO A 655 16.10 23.65 -27.93
C PRO A 655 16.61 22.56 -26.97
N LYS A 656 17.22 21.48 -27.48
CA LYS A 656 17.80 20.43 -26.62
C LYS A 656 19.15 20.85 -26.07
N LEU A 657 20.02 21.37 -26.95
CA LEU A 657 21.39 21.71 -26.59
C LEU A 657 21.47 22.97 -25.70
N GLU A 658 20.54 23.91 -25.82
CA GLU A 658 20.41 25.04 -24.88
C GLU A 658 20.04 24.57 -23.47
N ALA A 659 19.16 23.57 -23.34
CA ALA A 659 18.87 22.93 -22.06
C ALA A 659 20.09 22.14 -21.54
N ASP A 660 20.74 21.33 -22.38
CA ASP A 660 21.95 20.58 -22.01
C ASP A 660 23.07 21.51 -21.51
N ILE A 661 23.30 22.65 -22.17
CA ILE A 661 24.25 23.69 -21.75
C ILE A 661 23.93 24.18 -20.33
N LYS A 662 22.67 24.50 -20.01
CA LYS A 662 22.27 24.87 -18.64
C LYS A 662 22.57 23.74 -17.64
N THR A 663 22.36 22.47 -18.00
CA THR A 663 22.73 21.34 -17.12
C THR A 663 24.23 21.15 -16.93
N ILE A 664 25.05 21.58 -17.89
CA ILE A 664 26.52 21.53 -17.80
C ILE A 664 27.09 22.70 -17.02
N ASP A 665 26.60 23.93 -17.24
CA ASP A 665 27.00 25.08 -16.42
C ASP A 665 26.63 24.83 -14.94
N GLY A 666 25.42 24.31 -14.67
CA GLY A 666 25.00 23.88 -13.34
C GLY A 666 25.70 22.62 -12.80
N PHE A 667 26.37 21.82 -13.63
CA PHE A 667 27.24 20.73 -13.17
C PHE A 667 28.64 21.25 -12.84
N GLY A 668 29.18 22.16 -13.67
CA GLY A 668 30.43 22.86 -13.41
C GLY A 668 30.36 23.68 -12.13
N LYS A 669 29.29 24.48 -11.92
CA LYS A 669 29.06 25.18 -10.65
C LYS A 669 29.09 24.21 -9.46
N ARG A 670 28.25 23.17 -9.46
CA ARG A 670 28.22 22.19 -8.36
C ARG A 670 29.53 21.43 -8.14
N ALA A 671 30.41 21.31 -9.14
CA ALA A 671 31.75 20.77 -8.93
C ALA A 671 32.64 21.77 -8.14
N TYR A 672 32.61 23.05 -8.48
CA TYR A 672 33.26 24.12 -7.71
C TYR A 672 32.69 24.19 -6.28
N GLY A 673 31.36 24.28 -6.12
CA GLY A 673 30.71 24.36 -4.81
C GLY A 673 31.02 23.18 -3.88
N ARG A 674 31.10 21.95 -4.43
CA ARG A 674 31.52 20.76 -3.66
C ARG A 674 32.99 20.80 -3.25
N GLU A 675 33.86 21.35 -4.08
CA GLU A 675 35.27 21.54 -3.73
C GLU A 675 35.39 22.59 -2.63
N MET A 676 34.70 23.73 -2.77
CA MET A 676 34.63 24.78 -1.77
C MET A 676 34.09 24.27 -0.44
N GLU A 677 32.94 23.57 -0.43
CA GLU A 677 32.39 23.03 0.82
C GLU A 677 33.25 21.93 1.43
N SER A 678 33.93 21.10 0.61
CA SER A 678 34.93 20.15 1.10
C SER A 678 36.10 20.86 1.80
N GLN A 679 36.61 21.97 1.25
CA GLN A 679 37.66 22.75 1.91
C GLN A 679 37.13 23.51 3.13
N ARG A 680 35.92 24.10 3.08
CA ARG A 680 35.25 24.75 4.21
C ARG A 680 35.06 23.76 5.36
N GLN A 681 34.53 22.57 5.09
CA GLN A 681 34.38 21.51 6.10
C GLN A 681 35.74 21.13 6.70
N ILE A 682 36.79 20.89 5.91
CA ILE A 682 38.12 20.53 6.45
C ILE A 682 38.68 21.63 7.37
N LEU A 683 38.42 22.91 7.06
CA LEU A 683 38.80 24.03 7.93
C LEU A 683 37.90 24.12 9.19
N ARG A 684 36.60 23.82 9.07
CA ARG A 684 35.70 23.73 10.24
C ARG A 684 36.10 22.57 11.16
N ASP A 685 36.36 21.38 10.62
CA ASP A 685 36.84 20.19 11.33
C ASP A 685 38.14 20.49 12.11
N HIS A 686 39.11 21.16 11.49
CA HIS A 686 40.38 21.54 12.15
C HIS A 686 40.20 22.54 13.30
N LEU A 687 39.19 23.41 13.26
CA LEU A 687 38.83 24.28 14.39
C LEU A 687 37.99 23.53 15.44
N GLU A 688 37.20 22.53 15.04
CA GLU A 688 36.38 21.70 15.92
C GLU A 688 37.21 20.82 16.86
N ASP A 689 38.41 20.42 16.44
CA ASP A 689 39.42 19.78 17.30
C ASP A 689 39.77 20.64 18.55
N ALA A 690 39.61 21.97 18.48
CA ALA A 690 39.82 22.90 19.60
C ALA A 690 38.58 23.09 20.51
N GLN A 691 37.47 22.37 20.27
CA GLN A 691 36.28 22.28 21.12
C GLN A 691 35.75 23.61 21.69
N GLY A 692 35.57 24.62 20.82
CA GLY A 692 35.06 25.95 21.22
C GLY A 692 36.02 26.74 22.12
N PHE A 693 37.32 26.42 22.10
CA PHE A 693 38.41 27.08 22.83
C PHE A 693 38.28 27.17 24.37
N GLN A 694 37.24 26.57 24.96
CA GLN A 694 37.00 26.56 26.41
C GLN A 694 38.16 25.88 27.17
N GLY A 695 38.83 26.59 28.09
CA GLY A 695 39.97 26.02 28.79
C GLY A 695 41.31 26.16 28.05
N CYS A 696 41.44 27.06 27.06
CA CYS A 696 42.64 27.25 26.21
C CYS A 696 43.96 27.52 26.97
N THR A 697 43.89 27.85 28.26
CA THR A 697 45.03 28.01 29.18
C THR A 697 45.48 26.71 29.85
N ASN A 698 44.63 25.69 29.91
CA ASN A 698 44.87 24.44 30.65
C ASN A 698 45.64 23.42 29.80
N VAL A 699 46.82 22.97 30.26
CA VAL A 699 47.56 21.86 29.62
C VAL A 699 46.86 20.54 29.98
N PRO A 700 46.52 19.66 29.01
CA PRO A 700 47.01 19.59 27.62
C PRO A 700 46.12 20.28 26.56
N PHE A 701 44.95 20.78 26.91
CA PHE A 701 44.01 21.39 25.96
C PHE A 701 44.61 22.61 25.24
N ALA A 702 45.40 23.41 25.97
CA ALA A 702 46.15 24.55 25.44
C ALA A 702 46.95 24.24 24.17
N THR A 703 47.62 23.08 24.09
CA THR A 703 48.39 22.68 22.90
C THR A 703 47.52 22.20 21.75
N VAL A 704 46.29 21.72 22.02
CA VAL A 704 45.34 21.32 20.97
C VAL A 704 44.83 22.55 20.23
N CYS A 705 44.49 23.64 20.95
CA CYS A 705 44.15 24.92 20.33
C CYS A 705 45.31 25.51 19.51
N ASP A 706 46.55 25.38 20.00
CA ASP A 706 47.75 25.86 19.29
C ASP A 706 48.00 25.04 17.99
N ASP A 707 47.83 23.71 18.03
CA ASP A 707 47.99 22.83 16.87
C ASP A 707 46.83 23.01 15.85
N ALA A 708 45.59 23.19 16.30
CA ALA A 708 44.40 23.39 15.46
C ALA A 708 44.48 24.62 14.54
N ILE A 709 45.00 25.73 15.07
CA ILE A 709 45.23 26.94 14.28
C ILE A 709 46.39 26.73 13.30
N ALA A 710 47.47 26.04 13.73
CA ALA A 710 48.60 25.75 12.86
C ALA A 710 48.22 24.86 11.65
N THR A 711 47.40 23.82 11.83
CA THR A 711 46.90 22.97 10.73
C THR A 711 45.99 23.73 9.78
N THR A 712 45.14 24.63 10.29
CA THR A 712 44.28 25.51 9.50
C THR A 712 45.11 26.42 8.58
N PHE A 713 46.21 27.01 9.07
CA PHE A 713 47.15 27.80 8.27
C PHE A 713 47.83 26.97 7.17
N ASP A 714 48.38 25.80 7.52
CA ASP A 714 49.05 24.93 6.54
C ASP A 714 48.07 24.43 5.45
N ARG A 715 46.81 24.15 5.81
CA ARG A 715 45.77 23.72 4.86
C ARG A 715 45.49 24.79 3.80
N ILE A 716 45.25 26.04 4.22
CA ILE A 716 45.02 27.16 3.29
C ILE A 716 46.27 27.39 2.40
N GLY A 717 47.47 27.23 2.98
CA GLY A 717 48.74 27.27 2.25
C GLY A 717 48.86 26.20 1.16
N ASP A 718 48.41 24.97 1.41
CA ASP A 718 48.44 23.88 0.44
C ASP A 718 47.36 23.99 -0.64
N VAL A 719 46.14 24.41 -0.29
CA VAL A 719 45.07 24.70 -1.28
C VAL A 719 45.55 25.75 -2.28
N LYS A 720 46.19 26.83 -1.79
CA LYS A 720 46.81 27.89 -2.62
C LYS A 720 47.84 27.32 -3.60
N ARG A 721 48.72 26.41 -3.15
CA ARG A 721 49.74 25.75 -4.01
C ARG A 721 49.12 24.88 -5.11
N GLN A 722 48.02 24.19 -4.80
CA GLN A 722 47.35 23.26 -5.72
C GLN A 722 46.58 24.01 -6.82
N TRP A 723 45.80 25.03 -6.46
CA TRP A 723 44.93 25.74 -7.41
C TRP A 723 45.65 26.80 -8.26
N GLN A 724 46.82 27.30 -7.84
CA GLN A 724 47.58 28.35 -8.53
C GLN A 724 47.94 28.06 -10.00
N ASN A 725 47.98 26.77 -10.40
CA ASN A 725 48.27 26.35 -11.77
C ASN A 725 47.02 25.93 -12.58
N VAL A 726 45.83 26.13 -12.02
CA VAL A 726 44.55 25.61 -12.56
C VAL A 726 43.53 26.73 -12.77
N LEU A 727 43.30 27.55 -11.75
CA LEU A 727 42.39 28.70 -11.81
C LEU A 727 43.04 29.91 -12.48
N SER A 728 42.23 30.90 -12.86
CA SER A 728 42.72 32.25 -13.17
C SER A 728 43.14 32.99 -11.89
N HIS A 729 43.81 34.14 -12.03
CA HIS A 729 44.35 34.85 -10.87
C HIS A 729 43.24 35.45 -9.99
N SER A 730 42.21 36.02 -10.61
CA SER A 730 40.99 36.50 -9.92
C SER A 730 40.29 35.38 -9.14
N ALA A 731 39.94 34.28 -9.81
CA ALA A 731 39.24 33.14 -9.22
C ALA A 731 40.04 32.46 -8.10
N LEU A 732 41.38 32.42 -8.21
CA LEU A 732 42.26 31.93 -7.14
C LEU A 732 42.19 32.81 -5.89
N LEU A 733 42.17 34.14 -6.04
CA LEU A 733 42.11 35.05 -4.89
C LEU A 733 40.74 35.05 -4.23
N GLN A 734 39.66 35.02 -5.01
CA GLN A 734 38.28 34.95 -4.48
C GLN A 734 38.01 33.64 -3.73
N SER A 735 38.34 32.50 -4.35
CA SER A 735 38.18 31.19 -3.71
C SER A 735 39.01 31.04 -2.43
N LEU A 736 40.24 31.59 -2.38
CA LEU A 736 41.01 31.61 -1.13
C LEU A 736 40.43 32.58 -0.09
N GLY A 737 39.95 33.76 -0.51
CA GLY A 737 39.33 34.74 0.38
C GLY A 737 38.12 34.18 1.12
N SER A 738 37.23 33.47 0.44
CA SER A 738 36.04 32.85 1.08
C SER A 738 36.41 31.71 2.06
N LEU A 739 37.49 30.97 1.81
CA LEU A 739 38.01 29.99 2.78
C LEU A 739 38.60 30.65 4.03
N VAL A 740 39.27 31.80 3.89
CA VAL A 740 39.77 32.59 5.03
C VAL A 740 38.61 33.17 5.83
N SER A 741 37.63 33.79 5.16
CA SER A 741 36.39 34.25 5.80
C SER A 741 35.68 33.12 6.55
N THR A 742 35.51 31.93 5.96
CA THR A 742 34.87 30.80 6.65
C THR A 742 35.60 30.41 7.95
N ALA A 743 36.94 30.44 7.96
CA ALA A 743 37.73 30.14 9.15
C ALA A 743 37.67 31.26 10.20
N LEU A 744 37.57 32.52 9.78
CA LEU A 744 37.37 33.67 10.68
C LEU A 744 35.97 33.63 11.31
N THR A 745 34.91 33.51 10.51
CA THR A 745 33.52 33.44 11.00
C THR A 745 33.34 32.26 11.96
N LYS A 746 33.85 31.06 11.66
CA LYS A 746 33.77 29.97 12.66
C LYS A 746 34.50 30.33 13.96
N PHE A 747 35.68 30.96 13.90
CA PHE A 747 36.39 31.37 15.11
C PHE A 747 35.62 32.45 15.92
N ILE A 748 34.89 33.36 15.25
CA ILE A 748 34.00 34.34 15.91
C ILE A 748 32.88 33.58 16.65
N ASN A 749 32.12 32.75 15.93
CA ASN A 749 31.02 31.98 16.52
C ASN A 749 31.48 31.07 17.68
N ASP A 750 32.62 30.35 17.52
CA ASP A 750 33.22 29.51 18.56
C ASP A 750 33.65 30.32 19.82
N VAL A 751 33.81 31.65 19.70
CA VAL A 751 34.12 32.58 20.80
C VAL A 751 32.85 33.20 21.40
N GLU A 752 31.83 33.48 20.61
CA GLU A 752 30.55 34.04 21.07
C GLU A 752 29.67 33.00 21.79
N ASP A 753 29.75 31.73 21.40
CA ASP A 753 29.10 30.61 22.11
C ASP A 753 29.71 30.32 23.51
N MET A 754 30.79 31.00 23.91
CA MET A 754 31.39 30.82 25.25
C MET A 754 30.62 31.57 26.34
N THR A 755 30.01 30.80 27.27
CA THR A 755 29.15 31.33 28.35
C THR A 755 29.86 31.93 29.57
N ASP A 756 31.18 31.80 29.67
CA ASP A 756 32.04 32.33 30.74
C ASP A 756 33.47 32.38 30.17
N ILE A 757 34.18 33.52 30.30
CA ILE A 757 35.52 33.73 29.73
C ILE A 757 36.44 34.34 30.79
N ALA A 758 37.47 33.58 31.21
CA ALA A 758 38.42 34.08 32.22
C ALA A 758 39.42 35.10 31.65
N GLU A 759 39.93 35.98 32.51
CA GLU A 759 40.89 37.04 32.15
C GLU A 759 42.20 36.51 31.52
N ASP A 760 42.62 35.28 31.87
CA ASP A 760 43.81 34.65 31.28
C ASP A 760 43.50 33.91 29.96
N GLU A 761 42.22 33.61 29.70
CA GLU A 761 41.75 32.94 28.48
C GLU A 761 41.50 33.97 27.37
N SER A 762 40.85 35.10 27.69
CA SER A 762 40.69 36.24 26.76
C SER A 762 42.02 36.67 26.13
N LYS A 763 43.09 36.77 26.94
CA LYS A 763 44.44 37.13 26.46
C LYS A 763 45.04 36.09 25.50
N LYS A 764 44.68 34.80 25.62
CA LYS A 764 45.13 33.78 24.66
C LYS A 764 44.29 33.80 23.38
N LEU A 765 42.97 33.99 23.50
CA LEU A 765 42.05 34.17 22.37
C LEU A 765 42.44 35.37 21.51
N ASN A 766 42.74 36.52 22.11
CA ASN A 766 43.28 37.70 21.40
C ASN A 766 44.60 37.37 20.68
N GLY A 767 45.50 36.60 21.31
CA GLY A 767 46.70 36.06 20.67
C GLY A 767 46.43 35.25 19.40
N TYR A 768 45.31 34.53 19.34
CA TYR A 768 44.84 33.82 18.14
C TYR A 768 44.23 34.77 17.11
N CYS A 769 43.44 35.77 17.49
CA CYS A 769 42.94 36.80 16.57
C CYS A 769 44.10 37.55 15.87
N VAL A 770 45.13 37.94 16.63
CA VAL A 770 46.35 38.56 16.10
C VAL A 770 47.10 37.63 15.14
N SER A 771 47.02 36.31 15.33
CA SER A 771 47.59 35.36 14.37
C SER A 771 46.79 35.30 13.05
N LEU A 772 45.48 35.05 13.14
CA LEU A 772 44.59 34.81 12.00
C LEU A 772 44.52 36.04 11.07
N SER A 773 44.48 37.24 11.65
CA SER A 773 44.50 38.50 10.89
C SER A 773 45.77 38.70 10.04
N THR A 774 46.92 38.13 10.40
CA THR A 774 48.12 38.18 9.52
C THR A 774 47.96 37.39 8.22
N LEU A 775 47.12 36.35 8.23
CA LEU A 775 46.76 35.59 7.04
C LEU A 775 45.80 36.42 6.18
N ALA A 776 44.77 37.02 6.78
CA ALA A 776 43.80 37.88 6.09
C ALA A 776 44.47 39.04 5.33
N GLN A 777 45.49 39.69 5.91
CA GLN A 777 46.27 40.77 5.27
C GLN A 777 46.97 40.39 3.94
N HIS A 778 47.03 39.10 3.57
CA HIS A 778 47.56 38.65 2.28
C HIS A 778 46.51 38.53 1.16
N PHE A 779 45.25 38.84 1.45
CA PHE A 779 44.11 38.76 0.54
C PHE A 779 43.27 40.05 0.66
N GLN A 780 42.75 40.57 -0.46
CA GLN A 780 42.17 41.93 -0.51
C GLN A 780 40.67 41.95 -0.15
N THR A 781 40.29 41.30 0.95
CA THR A 781 38.94 41.36 1.53
C THR A 781 38.91 42.47 2.58
N THR A 782 38.16 43.55 2.35
CA THR A 782 38.12 44.70 3.27
C THR A 782 37.21 44.47 4.47
N ASP A 783 36.10 43.77 4.28
CA ASP A 783 34.90 43.95 5.11
C ASP A 783 34.93 43.04 6.35
N ALA A 784 35.16 41.73 6.18
CA ALA A 784 35.35 40.77 7.28
C ALA A 784 36.68 40.94 8.09
N ASN A 785 37.32 42.11 8.02
CA ASN A 785 38.48 42.47 8.84
C ASN A 785 38.15 43.48 9.96
N GLY A 786 37.03 44.21 9.89
CA GLY A 786 36.67 45.23 10.89
C GLY A 786 36.17 44.60 12.18
N GLU A 787 34.99 43.99 12.14
CA GLU A 787 34.41 43.07 13.14
C GLU A 787 35.47 42.23 13.89
N PHE A 788 36.27 41.43 13.18
CA PHE A 788 37.30 40.55 13.77
C PHE A 788 38.42 41.30 14.51
N GLN A 789 38.77 42.53 14.07
CA GLN A 789 39.71 43.38 14.80
C GLN A 789 39.06 43.93 16.07
N TYR A 790 37.81 44.36 16.00
CA TYR A 790 37.07 44.89 17.15
C TYR A 790 36.74 43.85 18.22
N LEU A 791 36.46 42.59 17.85
CA LEU A 791 36.33 41.48 18.81
C LEU A 791 37.60 41.32 19.68
N GLY A 792 38.79 41.45 19.06
CA GLY A 792 40.07 41.44 19.77
C GLY A 792 40.27 42.62 20.73
N GLU A 793 39.70 43.79 20.42
CA GLU A 793 39.72 44.97 21.29
C GLU A 793 38.65 44.90 22.41
N ILE A 794 37.53 44.21 22.19
CA ILE A 794 36.51 43.93 23.22
C ILE A 794 37.03 42.95 24.28
N LEU A 795 37.68 41.86 23.86
CA LEU A 795 38.16 40.80 24.77
C LEU A 795 39.24 41.29 25.78
N ASP A 796 40.04 42.28 25.42
CA ASP A 796 41.09 42.89 26.29
C ASP A 796 40.60 44.20 26.95
N GLY A 797 39.39 44.68 26.62
CA GLY A 797 38.83 45.95 27.06
C GLY A 797 38.07 45.86 28.39
N SER A 798 38.15 46.90 29.23
CA SER A 798 37.24 46.99 30.39
C SER A 798 35.85 47.46 29.96
N LEU A 799 34.84 47.29 30.82
CA LEU A 799 33.48 47.81 30.58
C LEU A 799 33.42 49.35 30.41
N ALA A 800 34.48 50.08 30.77
CA ALA A 800 34.63 51.50 30.43
C ALA A 800 35.15 51.72 29.00
N ASP A 801 36.02 50.83 28.51
CA ASP A 801 36.66 50.90 27.20
C ASP A 801 35.73 50.35 26.11
N ILE A 802 35.06 49.21 26.35
CA ILE A 802 33.99 48.68 25.48
C ILE A 802 32.90 49.75 25.28
N LYS A 803 32.53 50.45 26.36
CA LYS A 803 31.57 51.57 26.30
C LYS A 803 32.11 52.77 25.51
N TYR A 804 33.41 53.06 25.59
CA TYR A 804 34.03 54.11 24.77
C TYR A 804 34.00 53.73 23.29
N LEU A 805 34.44 52.51 22.94
CA LEU A 805 34.39 51.95 21.58
C LEU A 805 32.96 52.01 20.99
N TRP A 806 31.93 51.66 21.77
CA TRP A 806 30.53 51.71 21.35
C TRP A 806 29.95 53.12 21.17
N THR A 807 30.51 54.14 21.82
CA THR A 807 29.92 55.51 21.84
C THR A 807 30.68 56.56 21.04
N ASP A 808 32.01 56.44 20.94
CA ASP A 808 32.91 57.36 20.23
C ASP A 808 33.74 56.65 19.12
N GLY A 809 33.69 55.31 19.02
CA GLY A 809 34.37 54.50 18.01
C GLY A 809 33.45 53.97 16.90
N GLU A 810 34.04 53.23 15.96
CA GLU A 810 33.33 52.68 14.79
C GLU A 810 32.67 51.32 15.06
N LEU A 811 32.88 50.70 16.24
CA LEU A 811 32.32 49.40 16.64
C LEU A 811 30.82 49.26 16.36
N LYS A 812 30.05 50.33 16.53
CA LYS A 812 28.59 50.38 16.29
C LYS A 812 28.18 50.27 14.81
N LEU A 813 29.14 50.31 13.88
CA LEU A 813 28.94 50.07 12.45
C LEU A 813 29.25 48.61 12.06
N GLU A 814 29.93 47.86 12.92
CA GLU A 814 30.58 46.58 12.61
C GLU A 814 30.03 45.40 13.44
N MET A 815 29.39 45.66 14.59
CA MET A 815 28.70 44.67 15.42
C MET A 815 27.34 45.19 15.88
N GLU A 816 26.36 44.29 16.03
CA GLU A 816 25.03 44.61 16.53
C GLU A 816 25.01 44.87 18.04
N ALA A 817 23.96 45.57 18.47
CA ALA A 817 23.77 45.90 19.89
C ALA A 817 23.47 44.66 20.74
N GLU A 818 22.92 43.60 20.15
CA GLU A 818 22.57 42.36 20.86
C GLU A 818 23.79 41.44 21.02
N GLU A 819 24.70 41.38 20.03
CA GLU A 819 25.99 40.66 20.09
C GLU A 819 26.91 41.24 21.17
N VAL A 820 27.12 42.57 21.15
CA VAL A 820 27.96 43.25 22.15
C VAL A 820 27.33 43.15 23.55
N VAL A 821 26.00 43.10 23.67
CA VAL A 821 25.34 42.80 24.95
C VAL A 821 25.52 41.32 25.33
N GLY A 822 25.41 40.38 24.40
CA GLY A 822 25.66 38.95 24.65
C GLY A 822 27.07 38.66 25.16
N LEU A 823 28.10 39.25 24.53
CA LEU A 823 29.48 39.22 25.00
C LEU A 823 29.64 39.85 26.39
N ILE A 824 28.98 40.99 26.65
CA ILE A 824 28.94 41.60 27.99
C ILE A 824 28.21 40.71 29.01
N GLU A 825 27.17 39.97 28.61
CA GLU A 825 26.45 39.06 29.51
C GLU A 825 27.23 37.76 29.78
N ALA A 826 27.91 37.19 28.80
CA ALA A 826 28.87 36.11 28.99
C ALA A 826 30.03 36.50 29.91
N LEU A 827 30.46 37.77 29.86
CA LEU A 827 31.49 38.31 30.76
C LEU A 827 30.94 38.70 32.16
N PHE A 828 29.61 38.91 32.35
CA PHE A 828 29.09 39.57 33.57
C PHE A 828 27.67 39.18 34.12
N ALA A 829 26.89 38.23 33.57
CA ALA A 829 25.43 38.09 33.87
C ALA A 829 24.94 36.87 34.75
N PRO A 830 23.71 36.90 35.34
CA PRO A 830 23.19 35.83 36.21
C PRO A 830 21.71 35.40 35.96
N ASN A 831 21.46 34.25 35.29
CA ASN A 831 20.13 33.91 34.73
C ASN A 831 19.35 32.75 35.40
N ILE A 832 18.00 32.79 35.36
CA ILE A 832 17.07 31.80 35.96
C ILE A 832 16.37 30.95 34.89
N LYS A 833 16.48 29.62 35.00
CA LYS A 833 15.87 28.62 34.09
C LYS A 833 14.69 27.88 34.75
N ARG A 834 13.96 27.04 33.99
CA ARG A 834 12.86 26.16 34.46
C ARG A 834 13.07 25.57 35.85
N HIS A 835 14.27 25.04 36.14
CA HIS A 835 14.60 24.44 37.43
C HIS A 835 14.43 25.42 38.60
N GLY A 836 14.88 26.68 38.45
CA GLY A 836 14.76 27.73 39.46
C GLY A 836 13.30 28.10 39.77
N LEU A 837 12.46 28.19 38.73
CA LEU A 837 11.01 28.38 38.91
C LEU A 837 10.36 27.14 39.57
N SER A 838 10.77 25.92 39.21
CA SER A 838 10.28 24.70 39.86
C SER A 838 10.72 24.60 41.33
N THR A 839 11.89 25.10 41.72
CA THR A 839 12.28 25.19 43.15
C THR A 839 11.46 26.26 43.88
N LEU A 840 11.32 27.45 43.29
CA LEU A 840 10.51 28.55 43.82
C LEU A 840 9.06 28.09 44.09
N LEU A 841 8.47 27.31 43.17
CA LEU A 841 7.13 26.78 43.34
C LEU A 841 7.02 25.73 44.48
N ASN A 842 8.00 24.84 44.65
CA ASN A 842 7.99 23.89 45.78
C ASN A 842 8.13 24.62 47.12
N ASP A 843 8.93 25.67 47.18
CA ASP A 843 9.14 26.48 48.38
C ASP A 843 7.89 27.32 48.72
N LEU A 844 7.21 27.88 47.72
CA LEU A 844 5.88 28.51 47.88
C LEU A 844 4.81 27.53 48.35
N LEU A 845 4.84 26.29 47.86
CA LEU A 845 3.93 25.20 48.26
C LEU A 845 4.30 24.56 49.61
N GLN A 846 5.37 25.04 50.27
CA GLN A 846 5.88 24.56 51.57
C GLN A 846 6.19 23.05 51.58
N ARG A 847 6.74 22.55 50.46
CA ARG A 847 7.11 21.14 50.27
C ARG A 847 8.60 20.93 50.50
N GLU A 848 9.01 20.94 51.76
CA GLU A 848 10.41 20.73 52.15
C GLU A 848 10.86 19.26 52.01
N GLU A 849 9.98 18.30 52.27
CA GLU A 849 10.30 16.85 52.21
C GLU A 849 10.01 16.24 50.82
N ASP A 850 8.84 16.51 50.23
CA ASP A 850 8.40 15.96 48.93
C ASP A 850 8.48 16.99 47.78
N ARG A 851 9.70 17.29 47.31
CA ARG A 851 9.93 18.20 46.17
C ARG A 851 9.55 17.55 44.84
N ILE A 852 8.52 18.06 44.17
CA ILE A 852 8.01 17.55 42.89
C ILE A 852 8.59 18.38 41.73
N PRO A 853 9.10 17.76 40.64
CA PRO A 853 9.47 18.49 39.43
C PRO A 853 8.20 18.99 38.71
N PHE A 854 8.16 20.27 38.38
CA PHE A 854 7.09 20.87 37.60
C PHE A 854 7.56 21.16 36.16
N ASP A 855 6.68 20.93 35.19
CA ASP A 855 6.72 21.60 33.89
C ASP A 855 5.86 22.87 34.00
N ILE A 856 6.17 23.87 33.17
CA ILE A 856 5.58 25.20 33.23
C ILE A 856 5.02 25.53 31.86
N LEU A 857 3.74 25.92 31.78
CA LEU A 857 3.13 26.43 30.56
C LEU A 857 2.90 27.94 30.68
N ILE A 858 3.20 28.66 29.61
CA ILE A 858 2.91 30.08 29.44
C ILE A 858 2.21 30.23 28.10
N ASN A 859 1.00 30.79 28.09
CA ASN A 859 0.13 30.88 26.90
C ASN A 859 -0.12 29.53 26.17
N GLY A 860 0.00 28.39 26.88
CA GLY A 860 -0.13 27.05 26.31
C GLY A 860 1.16 26.44 25.76
N GLN A 861 2.31 27.11 25.81
CA GLN A 861 3.61 26.55 25.41
C GLN A 861 4.42 26.11 26.63
N PHE A 862 5.07 24.94 26.59
CA PHE A 862 6.00 24.54 27.64
C PHE A 862 7.28 25.40 27.63
N LEU A 863 7.63 25.98 28.78
CA LEU A 863 8.89 26.70 28.98
C LEU A 863 10.10 25.74 28.92
N ARG A 864 10.80 25.76 27.79
CA ARG A 864 12.06 25.01 27.56
C ARG A 864 13.32 25.87 27.73
N THR A 865 13.18 27.18 27.49
CA THR A 865 14.19 28.25 27.50
C THR A 865 14.34 28.92 28.87
N THR A 866 15.12 30.01 28.99
CA THR A 866 14.87 31.01 30.06
C THR A 866 13.54 31.74 29.84
N VAL A 867 13.09 32.49 30.86
CA VAL A 867 11.90 33.35 30.76
C VAL A 867 12.12 34.49 29.77
N ASP A 868 13.32 35.07 29.76
CA ASP A 868 13.66 36.22 28.93
C ASP A 868 13.79 35.82 27.44
N GLU A 869 14.45 34.69 27.14
CA GLU A 869 14.40 34.05 25.82
C GLU A 869 12.94 33.80 25.35
N PHE A 870 12.06 33.37 26.26
CA PHE A 870 10.64 33.11 25.94
C PHE A 870 9.85 34.40 25.69
N LEU A 871 10.12 35.46 26.44
CA LEU A 871 9.54 36.79 26.25
C LEU A 871 9.94 37.37 24.89
N THR A 872 11.24 37.41 24.60
CA THR A 872 11.81 37.90 23.33
C THR A 872 11.26 37.13 22.14
N LYS A 873 11.31 35.78 22.18
CA LYS A 873 10.82 34.92 21.07
C LYS A 873 9.33 35.11 20.76
N ASN A 874 8.52 35.49 21.74
CA ASN A 874 7.09 35.72 21.56
C ASN A 874 6.72 37.23 21.41
N GLY A 875 7.71 38.14 21.37
CA GLY A 875 7.49 39.58 21.26
C GLY A 875 6.78 40.21 22.48
N ILE A 876 6.90 39.60 23.66
CA ILE A 876 6.21 40.04 24.88
C ILE A 876 7.14 40.98 25.66
N ASN A 877 6.67 42.19 25.96
CA ASN A 877 7.41 43.17 26.77
C ASN A 877 7.71 42.60 28.19
N ALA A 878 8.94 42.77 28.68
CA ALA A 878 9.38 42.31 30.00
C ALA A 878 8.58 42.90 31.19
N GLU A 879 7.89 44.04 31.03
CA GLU A 879 6.97 44.56 32.05
C GLU A 879 5.60 43.84 32.08
N THR A 880 5.35 42.88 31.18
CA THR A 880 4.05 42.19 31.08
C THR A 880 3.92 41.11 32.17
N THR A 881 2.82 41.14 32.92
CA THR A 881 2.47 40.08 33.85
C THR A 881 2.09 38.80 33.08
N LEU A 882 2.96 37.80 33.12
CA LEU A 882 2.69 36.47 32.56
C LEU A 882 1.78 35.66 33.50
N ASP A 883 0.69 35.10 32.95
CA ASP A 883 -0.06 34.04 33.62
C ASP A 883 0.68 32.70 33.42
N VAL A 884 1.15 32.12 34.52
CA VAL A 884 2.01 30.93 34.53
C VAL A 884 1.23 29.73 35.08
N GLU A 885 0.85 28.79 34.20
CA GLU A 885 0.31 27.49 34.61
C GLU A 885 1.46 26.54 34.94
N TYR A 886 1.31 25.76 36.01
CA TYR A 886 2.28 24.72 36.38
C TYR A 886 1.60 23.34 36.39
N THR A 887 2.31 22.35 35.86
CA THR A 887 1.84 20.97 35.76
C THR A 887 2.92 20.04 36.30
N ARG A 888 2.56 18.84 36.77
CA ARG A 888 3.58 17.86 37.18
C ARG A 888 4.39 17.47 35.94
N ALA A 889 5.71 17.49 36.07
CA ALA A 889 6.58 17.07 34.97
C ALA A 889 6.30 15.61 34.60
N LEU A 890 6.32 15.30 33.30
CA LEU A 890 6.29 13.93 32.82
C LEU A 890 7.60 13.24 33.27
N VAL A 891 7.51 12.29 34.20
CA VAL A 891 8.66 11.46 34.58
C VAL A 891 9.03 10.60 33.37
N PRO A 892 10.26 10.70 32.82
CA PRO A 892 10.59 10.06 31.54
C PRO A 892 10.46 8.53 31.65
N PRO A 893 9.61 7.89 30.83
CA PRO A 893 9.37 6.45 30.91
C PRO A 893 10.53 5.67 30.28
N LEU A 894 11.51 5.31 31.11
CA LEU A 894 12.68 4.53 30.72
C LEU A 894 12.29 3.09 30.35
N ASN A 895 13.10 2.47 29.49
CA ASN A 895 12.96 1.05 29.16
C ASN A 895 13.24 0.21 30.41
N VAL A 896 12.35 -0.75 30.70
CA VAL A 896 12.49 -1.67 31.84
C VAL A 896 12.74 -3.10 31.38
N THR A 897 12.02 -3.58 30.37
CA THR A 897 12.20 -4.91 29.78
C THR A 897 11.82 -4.91 28.30
N SER A 898 12.37 -5.85 27.54
CA SER A 898 11.94 -6.20 26.19
C SER A 898 11.75 -7.71 26.09
N PHE A 899 10.57 -8.17 25.69
CA PHE A 899 10.28 -9.59 25.45
C PHE A 899 10.54 -9.92 23.98
N GLU A 900 11.13 -11.07 23.68
CA GLU A 900 11.55 -11.46 22.32
C GLU A 900 10.60 -12.46 21.66
N HIS A 901 10.37 -12.27 20.37
CA HIS A 901 9.53 -13.13 19.52
C HIS A 901 10.33 -13.70 18.35
N ASP A 902 9.87 -14.84 17.83
CA ASP A 902 10.44 -15.48 16.64
C ASP A 902 10.19 -14.67 15.37
N ASP A 903 9.12 -13.87 15.34
CA ASP A 903 8.68 -13.06 14.20
C ASP A 903 8.07 -11.70 14.62
N TRP A 904 7.80 -10.82 13.65
CA TRP A 904 7.26 -9.47 13.88
C TRP A 904 6.02 -9.48 14.78
N VAL A 905 5.89 -8.48 15.65
CA VAL A 905 4.79 -8.37 16.62
C VAL A 905 3.82 -7.30 16.15
N SER A 906 2.62 -7.69 15.73
CA SER A 906 1.67 -6.83 15.04
C SER A 906 0.85 -5.94 15.98
N ALA A 907 0.42 -6.48 17.11
CA ALA A 907 -0.41 -5.78 18.08
C ALA A 907 -0.18 -6.27 19.51
N VAL A 908 -0.42 -5.39 20.48
CA VAL A 908 -0.34 -5.62 21.92
C VAL A 908 -1.54 -5.07 22.66
N ASP A 909 -1.83 -5.67 23.82
CA ASP A 909 -2.87 -5.19 24.74
C ASP A 909 -2.58 -5.65 26.18
N VAL A 910 -3.09 -4.90 27.17
CA VAL A 910 -2.77 -5.13 28.60
C VAL A 910 -4.03 -5.48 29.40
N LEU A 911 -3.89 -6.46 30.28
CA LEU A 911 -4.85 -6.80 31.33
C LEU A 911 -4.23 -6.44 32.70
N SER A 912 -4.72 -5.37 33.31
CA SER A 912 -4.34 -4.88 34.64
C SER A 912 -5.62 -4.68 35.49
N GLN A 913 -5.54 -3.97 36.61
CA GLN A 913 -6.76 -3.46 37.28
C GLN A 913 -7.35 -2.23 36.58
N THR A 914 -6.52 -1.42 35.92
CA THR A 914 -6.96 -0.18 35.23
C THR A 914 -7.40 -0.37 33.80
N SER A 915 -6.91 -1.40 33.09
CA SER A 915 -7.25 -1.57 31.69
C SER A 915 -8.74 -1.91 31.52
N PRO A 916 -9.37 -1.57 30.38
CA PRO A 916 -10.82 -1.73 30.19
C PRO A 916 -11.31 -3.16 30.48
N ALA A 917 -10.54 -4.17 30.07
CA ALA A 917 -10.87 -5.57 30.29
C ALA A 917 -10.82 -6.00 31.77
N GLY A 918 -9.97 -5.37 32.58
CA GLY A 918 -9.94 -5.52 34.03
C GLY A 918 -11.13 -4.85 34.70
N ALA A 919 -11.44 -3.61 34.31
CA ALA A 919 -12.61 -2.88 34.80
C ALA A 919 -13.95 -3.58 34.48
N TRP A 920 -14.00 -4.38 33.40
CA TRP A 920 -15.17 -5.20 33.03
C TRP A 920 -15.23 -6.59 33.72
N ALA A 921 -14.20 -6.99 34.48
CA ALA A 921 -14.08 -8.32 35.07
C ALA A 921 -14.98 -8.54 36.31
N THR A 922 -16.26 -8.81 36.07
CA THR A 922 -17.33 -8.99 37.09
C THR A 922 -17.20 -10.20 38.03
N GLY A 923 -16.06 -10.89 38.07
CA GLY A 923 -15.87 -12.14 38.82
C GLY A 923 -14.45 -12.44 39.27
N GLY A 924 -13.54 -11.47 39.26
CA GLY A 924 -12.19 -11.62 39.77
C GLY A 924 -11.35 -10.37 39.54
N ASN A 925 -10.94 -9.70 40.63
CA ASN A 925 -9.89 -8.70 40.54
C ASN A 925 -8.60 -9.40 40.10
N VAL A 926 -8.04 -8.93 38.98
CA VAL A 926 -6.61 -9.07 38.69
C VAL A 926 -5.88 -8.51 39.91
N GLN A 927 -5.10 -9.30 40.62
CA GLN A 927 -4.36 -8.77 41.77
C GLN A 927 -3.19 -7.91 41.27
N ASN A 928 -2.71 -6.96 42.09
CA ASN A 928 -1.43 -6.33 41.83
C ASN A 928 -0.35 -7.42 41.70
N ASP A 929 0.61 -7.21 40.80
CA ASP A 929 1.63 -8.20 40.40
C ASP A 929 1.06 -9.41 39.64
N GLN A 930 -0.20 -9.36 39.19
CA GLN A 930 -0.83 -10.38 38.32
C GLN A 930 -1.32 -9.81 36.98
N GLU A 931 -0.71 -8.74 36.50
CA GLU A 931 -0.98 -8.18 35.18
C GLU A 931 -0.58 -9.18 34.07
N ARG A 932 -1.24 -9.10 32.91
CA ARG A 932 -0.94 -9.92 31.73
C ARG A 932 -0.82 -9.04 30.50
N ILE A 933 0.22 -9.25 29.72
CA ILE A 933 0.41 -8.60 28.41
C ILE A 933 0.08 -9.64 27.35
N VAL A 934 -0.76 -9.31 26.37
CA VAL A 934 -1.02 -10.17 25.21
C VAL A 934 -0.38 -9.57 23.98
N SER A 935 0.21 -10.42 23.13
CA SER A 935 0.85 -10.03 21.88
C SER A 935 0.39 -10.95 20.75
N ALA A 936 0.04 -10.37 19.61
CA ALA A 936 -0.15 -11.07 18.34
C ALA A 936 1.10 -10.93 17.46
N SER A 937 1.43 -11.98 16.70
CA SER A 937 2.60 -11.99 15.83
C SER A 937 2.26 -12.41 14.40
N TYR A 938 3.13 -12.03 13.46
CA TYR A 938 3.06 -12.43 12.06
C TYR A 938 3.25 -13.94 11.84
N ASP A 939 3.77 -14.67 12.84
CA ASP A 939 3.79 -16.14 12.89
C ASP A 939 2.40 -16.78 13.10
N GLY A 940 1.34 -15.97 13.24
CA GLY A 940 -0.04 -16.44 13.39
C GLY A 940 -0.40 -16.90 14.80
N LEU A 941 0.47 -16.69 15.79
CA LEU A 941 0.25 -17.09 17.19
C LEU A 941 -0.01 -15.87 18.09
N ILE A 942 -0.80 -16.12 19.14
CA ILE A 942 -0.96 -15.24 20.29
C ILE A 942 -0.11 -15.79 21.43
N ARG A 943 0.67 -14.91 22.07
CA ARG A 943 1.40 -15.21 23.31
C ARG A 943 0.87 -14.30 24.43
N VAL A 944 0.62 -14.86 25.61
CA VAL A 944 0.27 -14.15 26.85
C VAL A 944 1.47 -14.22 27.79
N TRP A 945 1.88 -13.07 28.31
CA TRP A 945 3.10 -12.87 29.10
C TRP A 945 2.77 -12.36 30.50
N ASN A 946 3.61 -12.68 31.48
CA ASN A 946 3.65 -11.93 32.74
C ASN A 946 4.52 -10.67 32.61
N THR A 947 4.54 -9.83 33.64
CA THR A 947 5.39 -8.63 33.75
C THR A 947 6.90 -8.93 33.85
N SER A 948 7.28 -10.19 34.06
CA SER A 948 8.69 -10.65 34.12
C SER A 948 9.24 -11.13 32.78
N GLY A 949 8.39 -11.30 31.75
CA GLY A 949 8.78 -11.80 30.43
C GLY A 949 8.66 -13.32 30.22
N ASP A 950 8.03 -14.05 31.15
CA ASP A 950 7.68 -15.45 30.92
C ASP A 950 6.43 -15.56 30.03
N VAL A 951 6.49 -16.40 28.99
CA VAL A 951 5.29 -16.83 28.26
C VAL A 951 4.45 -17.72 29.17
N MET A 952 3.27 -17.24 29.56
CA MET A 952 2.31 -17.98 30.37
C MET A 952 1.41 -18.88 29.53
N ALA A 953 1.02 -18.46 28.32
CA ALA A 953 0.23 -19.28 27.41
C ALA A 953 0.48 -18.88 25.95
N THR A 954 0.43 -19.86 25.05
CA THR A 954 0.47 -19.66 23.59
C THR A 954 -0.76 -20.29 22.96
N SER A 955 -1.34 -19.66 21.93
CA SER A 955 -2.44 -20.24 21.17
C SER A 955 -2.00 -21.44 20.34
N GLU A 956 -2.88 -22.42 20.13
CA GLU A 956 -2.72 -23.38 19.04
C GLU A 956 -2.76 -22.66 17.68
N ALA A 957 -1.95 -23.12 16.72
CA ALA A 957 -1.93 -22.59 15.36
C ALA A 957 -3.29 -22.81 14.65
N PRO A 958 -3.76 -21.88 13.78
CA PRO A 958 -5.01 -22.04 13.06
C PRO A 958 -5.07 -23.34 12.23
N ASN A 959 -6.17 -24.09 12.34
CA ASN A 959 -6.40 -25.35 11.61
C ASN A 959 -6.70 -25.16 10.10
N ASN A 960 -6.08 -24.15 9.47
CA ASN A 960 -6.24 -23.78 8.06
C ASN A 960 -5.40 -24.68 7.12
N GLY A 961 -5.54 -26.00 7.26
CA GLY A 961 -4.94 -26.99 6.34
C GLY A 961 -3.41 -26.99 6.28
N GLY A 962 -2.73 -26.43 7.29
CA GLY A 962 -1.27 -26.30 7.34
C GLY A 962 -0.70 -24.97 6.84
N ARG A 963 -1.54 -24.02 6.38
CA ARG A 963 -1.10 -22.66 6.07
C ARG A 963 -1.21 -21.77 7.31
N ILE A 964 -0.07 -21.38 7.86
CA ILE A 964 0.06 -20.32 8.86
C ILE A 964 -0.30 -18.97 8.22
N THR A 965 -0.98 -18.11 8.97
CA THR A 965 -1.51 -16.82 8.51
C THR A 965 -1.36 -15.76 9.60
N SER A 966 -0.74 -14.64 9.27
CA SER A 966 -0.37 -13.58 10.22
C SER A 966 -1.58 -12.92 10.89
N LEU A 967 -1.47 -12.72 12.21
CA LEU A 967 -2.42 -11.92 12.98
C LEU A 967 -2.08 -10.43 12.88
N LYS A 968 -3.09 -9.57 12.88
CA LYS A 968 -2.96 -8.11 12.75
C LYS A 968 -3.41 -7.34 13.99
N ALA A 969 -4.42 -7.84 14.70
CA ALA A 969 -4.97 -7.19 15.89
C ALA A 969 -5.26 -8.21 17.01
N VAL A 970 -5.10 -7.78 18.26
CA VAL A 970 -5.49 -8.53 19.46
C VAL A 970 -5.95 -7.56 20.55
N LYS A 971 -7.04 -7.90 21.26
CA LYS A 971 -7.56 -7.16 22.42
C LYS A 971 -8.17 -8.09 23.48
N TRP A 972 -8.05 -7.72 24.75
CA TRP A 972 -8.73 -8.37 25.86
C TRP A 972 -10.21 -7.94 25.92
N LEU A 973 -11.12 -8.90 25.93
CA LEU A 973 -12.56 -8.66 26.12
C LEU A 973 -12.97 -8.83 27.60
N SER A 974 -12.29 -9.71 28.32
CA SER A 974 -12.32 -9.84 29.79
C SER A 974 -11.09 -10.63 30.25
N ASP A 975 -10.88 -10.67 31.56
CA ASP A 975 -9.99 -11.60 32.29
C ASP A 975 -9.82 -13.03 31.72
N LYS A 976 -10.85 -13.59 31.06
CA LYS A 976 -10.92 -14.96 30.56
C LYS A 976 -11.18 -15.04 29.04
N LYS A 977 -11.19 -13.91 28.33
CA LYS A 977 -11.42 -13.84 26.87
C LYS A 977 -10.49 -12.86 26.16
N VAL A 978 -9.76 -13.39 25.18
CA VAL A 978 -8.98 -12.62 24.20
C VAL A 978 -9.70 -12.69 22.84
N VAL A 979 -9.70 -11.59 22.09
CA VAL A 979 -10.15 -11.55 20.70
C VAL A 979 -8.96 -11.20 19.81
N ALA A 980 -8.80 -11.89 18.69
CA ALA A 980 -7.77 -11.57 17.69
C ALA A 980 -8.27 -11.79 16.26
N ALA A 981 -7.64 -11.14 15.29
CA ALA A 981 -7.95 -11.27 13.87
C ALA A 981 -6.72 -11.02 12.99
N GLY A 982 -6.81 -11.32 11.69
CA GLY A 982 -5.70 -11.11 10.76
C GLY A 982 -5.99 -11.46 9.31
N MET A 983 -4.94 -11.88 8.59
CA MET A 983 -4.92 -12.06 7.14
C MET A 983 -5.69 -13.30 6.63
N ASP A 984 -6.32 -14.09 7.50
CA ASP A 984 -7.20 -15.21 7.10
C ASP A 984 -8.69 -14.84 7.05
N ASN A 985 -9.00 -13.54 7.16
CA ASN A 985 -10.33 -12.94 7.12
C ASN A 985 -11.24 -13.32 8.31
N THR A 986 -10.70 -13.99 9.33
CA THR A 986 -11.48 -14.41 10.51
C THR A 986 -11.22 -13.55 11.73
N VAL A 987 -12.25 -13.39 12.56
CA VAL A 987 -12.08 -12.94 13.95
C VAL A 987 -12.27 -14.16 14.85
N ARG A 988 -11.37 -14.36 15.81
CA ARG A 988 -11.40 -15.50 16.75
C ARG A 988 -11.53 -15.01 18.18
N VAL A 989 -12.40 -15.67 18.93
CA VAL A 989 -12.50 -15.47 20.39
C VAL A 989 -11.86 -16.66 21.07
N TYR A 990 -10.80 -16.40 21.82
CA TYR A 990 -10.07 -17.39 22.61
C TYR A 990 -10.56 -17.35 24.06
N LYS A 991 -10.72 -18.51 24.68
CA LYS A 991 -10.84 -18.62 26.13
C LYS A 991 -9.42 -18.73 26.70
N TYR A 992 -9.08 -17.79 27.57
CA TYR A 992 -7.88 -17.84 28.41
C TYR A 992 -8.20 -18.51 29.75
N ASP A 993 -7.23 -19.24 30.30
CA ASP A 993 -7.34 -19.94 31.56
C ASP A 993 -5.96 -19.89 32.26
N ASP A 994 -5.84 -19.00 33.25
CA ASP A 994 -4.57 -18.65 33.91
C ASP A 994 -4.04 -19.80 34.78
N ASP A 995 -4.94 -20.50 35.51
CA ASP A 995 -4.62 -21.70 36.29
C ASP A 995 -4.10 -22.83 35.38
N ALA A 996 -4.78 -23.09 34.26
CA ALA A 996 -4.38 -24.13 33.32
C ALA A 996 -3.22 -23.72 32.40
N ARG A 997 -2.87 -22.42 32.34
CA ARG A 997 -1.90 -21.84 31.39
C ARG A 997 -2.21 -22.17 29.92
N THR A 998 -3.49 -22.11 29.54
CA THR A 998 -3.95 -22.44 28.17
C THR A 998 -4.71 -21.31 27.51
N LEU A 999 -4.60 -21.24 26.18
CA LEU A 999 -5.33 -20.30 25.33
C LEU A 999 -6.01 -21.06 24.19
N SER A 1000 -7.31 -21.28 24.30
CA SER A 1000 -8.08 -22.21 23.44
C SER A 1000 -9.09 -21.48 22.56
N THR A 1001 -9.27 -21.92 21.31
CA THR A 1001 -10.25 -21.32 20.38
C THR A 1001 -11.69 -21.68 20.78
N SER A 1002 -12.51 -20.67 21.06
CA SER A 1002 -13.90 -20.86 21.53
C SER A 1002 -14.96 -20.51 20.48
N LEU A 1003 -14.63 -19.64 19.53
CA LEU A 1003 -15.53 -19.13 18.50
C LEU A 1003 -14.72 -18.67 17.28
N GLU A 1004 -15.19 -18.99 16.08
CA GLU A 1004 -14.65 -18.42 14.83
C GLU A 1004 -15.75 -17.64 14.10
N LEU A 1005 -15.44 -16.41 13.70
CA LEU A 1005 -16.37 -15.43 13.16
C LEU A 1005 -16.00 -15.10 11.70
N PHE A 1006 -16.99 -15.14 10.81
CA PHE A 1006 -16.84 -15.02 9.36
C PHE A 1006 -17.79 -13.98 8.77
N SER A 1007 -17.24 -12.96 8.11
CA SER A 1007 -18.01 -11.97 7.32
C SER A 1007 -17.16 -11.35 6.21
N HIS A 1008 -15.90 -11.06 6.51
CA HIS A 1008 -14.96 -10.39 5.62
C HIS A 1008 -14.42 -11.30 4.49
N ARG A 1009 -14.04 -10.66 3.40
CA ARG A 1009 -13.49 -11.26 2.17
C ARG A 1009 -11.97 -11.13 2.06
N TRP A 1010 -11.38 -10.16 2.76
CA TRP A 1010 -9.95 -9.91 2.88
C TRP A 1010 -9.56 -9.73 4.36
N GLY A 1011 -8.29 -9.46 4.61
CA GLY A 1011 -7.72 -9.36 5.95
C GLY A 1011 -8.48 -8.40 6.86
N VAL A 1012 -8.55 -8.75 8.14
CA VAL A 1012 -9.02 -7.87 9.21
C VAL A 1012 -7.80 -7.10 9.73
N GLU A 1013 -7.86 -5.78 9.69
CA GLU A 1013 -6.74 -4.91 10.09
C GLU A 1013 -6.78 -4.59 11.59
N ASP A 1014 -7.97 -4.33 12.13
CA ASP A 1014 -8.19 -3.86 13.51
C ASP A 1014 -9.47 -4.46 14.13
N VAL A 1015 -9.51 -4.56 15.46
CA VAL A 1015 -10.62 -5.12 16.25
C VAL A 1015 -10.81 -4.34 17.54
N ALA A 1016 -11.97 -3.71 17.70
CA ALA A 1016 -12.43 -3.16 18.97
C ALA A 1016 -13.38 -4.10 19.72
N VAL A 1017 -13.38 -3.98 21.04
CA VAL A 1017 -14.12 -4.85 21.96
C VAL A 1017 -14.85 -4.02 23.01
N HIS A 1018 -16.02 -4.48 23.44
CA HIS A 1018 -16.75 -3.91 24.57
C HIS A 1018 -17.32 -5.03 25.46
N GLY A 1019 -16.63 -5.29 26.57
CA GLY A 1019 -16.92 -6.39 27.51
C GLY A 1019 -18.36 -6.44 28.02
N PRO A 1020 -18.95 -5.34 28.54
CA PRO A 1020 -20.26 -5.36 29.20
C PRO A 1020 -21.43 -5.75 28.28
N SER A 1021 -21.36 -5.39 26.98
CA SER A 1021 -22.33 -5.86 25.97
C SER A 1021 -21.85 -7.09 25.20
N SER A 1022 -20.65 -7.59 25.52
CA SER A 1022 -19.96 -8.68 24.81
C SER A 1022 -19.91 -8.47 23.29
N ARG A 1023 -19.79 -7.21 22.84
CA ARG A 1023 -19.72 -6.85 21.42
C ARG A 1023 -18.27 -6.74 20.96
N ILE A 1024 -18.08 -7.00 19.67
CA ILE A 1024 -16.81 -6.96 18.95
C ILE A 1024 -17.08 -6.24 17.63
N LEU A 1025 -16.25 -5.27 17.27
CA LEU A 1025 -16.22 -4.63 15.96
C LEU A 1025 -14.91 -5.01 15.26
N SER A 1026 -14.95 -5.23 13.94
CA SER A 1026 -13.76 -5.48 13.14
C SER A 1026 -13.73 -4.62 11.89
N ALA A 1027 -12.57 -4.00 11.62
CA ALA A 1027 -12.27 -3.24 10.41
C ALA A 1027 -11.47 -4.12 9.44
N SER A 1028 -11.78 -4.04 8.14
CA SER A 1028 -11.13 -4.88 7.13
C SER A 1028 -10.68 -4.10 5.91
N SER A 1029 -9.64 -4.64 5.27
CA SER A 1029 -9.23 -4.25 3.93
C SER A 1029 -10.36 -4.39 2.88
N ASP A 1030 -11.43 -5.16 3.11
CA ASP A 1030 -12.58 -5.28 2.20
C ASP A 1030 -13.59 -4.12 2.24
N THR A 1031 -13.19 -2.98 2.81
CA THR A 1031 -13.96 -1.73 3.00
C THR A 1031 -15.21 -1.86 3.88
N THR A 1032 -15.43 -3.03 4.49
CA THR A 1032 -16.54 -3.28 5.42
C THR A 1032 -16.11 -3.28 6.88
N ILE A 1033 -17.06 -2.99 7.77
CA ILE A 1033 -16.94 -3.14 9.22
C ILE A 1033 -17.97 -4.18 9.66
N SER A 1034 -17.62 -5.13 10.51
CA SER A 1034 -18.57 -6.14 11.01
C SER A 1034 -18.76 -6.06 12.52
N LEU A 1035 -20.02 -6.16 12.96
CA LEU A 1035 -20.40 -6.26 14.36
C LEU A 1035 -20.67 -7.73 14.71
N PHE A 1036 -20.04 -8.22 15.77
CA PHE A 1036 -20.23 -9.56 16.32
C PHE A 1036 -20.55 -9.52 17.82
N SER A 1037 -21.07 -10.63 18.34
CA SER A 1037 -21.11 -10.95 19.77
C SER A 1037 -20.02 -11.98 20.11
N SER A 1038 -19.51 -11.94 21.34
CA SER A 1038 -18.64 -13.00 21.89
C SER A 1038 -19.40 -14.27 22.31
N ASN A 1039 -20.72 -14.30 22.10
CA ASN A 1039 -21.62 -15.40 22.43
C ASN A 1039 -22.08 -16.15 21.16
N ALA A 1040 -21.74 -17.43 21.08
CA ALA A 1040 -22.06 -18.33 19.95
C ALA A 1040 -23.57 -18.53 19.67
N LYS A 1041 -24.46 -18.03 20.53
CA LYS A 1041 -25.93 -18.10 20.37
C LYS A 1041 -26.55 -16.83 19.78
N GLU A 1042 -25.89 -15.68 19.89
CA GLU A 1042 -26.41 -14.40 19.37
C GLU A 1042 -26.08 -14.22 17.89
N ASN A 1043 -24.89 -14.66 17.48
CA ASN A 1043 -24.45 -14.58 16.09
C ASN A 1043 -25.20 -15.57 15.18
N PRO A 1044 -25.51 -15.20 13.92
CA PRO A 1044 -26.12 -16.10 12.95
C PRO A 1044 -25.14 -17.21 12.49
N VAL A 1045 -25.64 -18.16 11.71
CA VAL A 1045 -24.83 -19.22 11.08
C VAL A 1045 -23.85 -18.59 10.08
N ALA A 1046 -22.60 -19.06 10.07
CA ALA A 1046 -21.58 -18.55 9.15
C ALA A 1046 -21.97 -18.75 7.67
N PRO A 1047 -21.71 -17.77 6.78
CA PRO A 1047 -21.97 -17.91 5.35
C PRO A 1047 -21.07 -18.99 4.73
N SER A 1048 -21.67 -19.97 4.05
CA SER A 1048 -20.99 -21.15 3.49
C SER A 1048 -19.80 -20.83 2.60
N ASN A 1049 -19.83 -19.69 1.91
CA ASN A 1049 -18.87 -19.32 0.88
C ASN A 1049 -17.51 -18.91 1.47
N LEU A 1050 -17.50 -18.36 2.69
CA LEU A 1050 -16.29 -17.93 3.40
C LEU A 1050 -15.64 -19.04 4.24
N LEU A 1051 -16.22 -20.26 4.24
CA LEU A 1051 -15.64 -21.39 4.95
C LEU A 1051 -14.50 -22.01 4.11
N PRO A 1052 -13.35 -22.40 4.68
CA PRO A 1052 -12.16 -22.87 3.93
C PRO A 1052 -12.36 -24.06 2.96
N ASN A 1053 -13.50 -24.74 3.02
CA ASN A 1053 -13.83 -25.92 2.22
C ASN A 1053 -14.86 -25.64 1.10
N SER A 1054 -15.07 -24.39 0.68
CA SER A 1054 -16.19 -23.98 -0.19
C SER A 1054 -16.08 -24.32 -1.69
N THR A 1055 -15.09 -25.09 -2.13
CA THR A 1055 -14.90 -25.47 -3.55
C THR A 1055 -16.05 -26.35 -4.09
N ALA A 1056 -16.36 -26.23 -5.39
CA ALA A 1056 -17.47 -26.95 -6.03
C ALA A 1056 -17.38 -28.48 -5.89
N ALA A 1057 -16.16 -29.04 -5.87
CA ALA A 1057 -15.92 -30.47 -5.64
C ALA A 1057 -16.16 -30.87 -4.16
N SER A 1058 -15.83 -29.98 -3.21
CA SER A 1058 -16.04 -30.20 -1.77
C SER A 1058 -17.52 -30.17 -1.40
N ASN A 1059 -18.31 -29.24 -1.95
CA ASN A 1059 -19.75 -29.15 -1.70
C ASN A 1059 -20.52 -30.45 -2.06
N LYS A 1060 -20.01 -31.24 -3.02
CA LYS A 1060 -20.55 -32.57 -3.35
C LYS A 1060 -20.16 -33.65 -2.33
N ARG A 1061 -18.97 -33.55 -1.71
CA ARG A 1061 -18.50 -34.44 -0.64
C ARG A 1061 -19.13 -34.12 0.73
N GLN A 1062 -19.34 -32.85 1.07
CA GLN A 1062 -19.95 -32.44 2.35
C GLN A 1062 -21.42 -32.88 2.52
N LYS A 1063 -22.15 -33.17 1.43
CA LYS A 1063 -23.49 -33.81 1.53
C LYS A 1063 -23.44 -35.30 1.91
N LEU A 1064 -22.27 -35.93 1.88
CA LEU A 1064 -22.07 -37.36 2.18
C LEU A 1064 -21.30 -37.61 3.49
N LEU A 1065 -20.60 -36.60 4.01
CA LEU A 1065 -19.87 -36.67 5.28
C LEU A 1065 -20.17 -35.42 6.11
N LYS A 1066 -20.63 -35.62 7.35
CA LYS A 1066 -20.60 -34.59 8.40
C LYS A 1066 -19.23 -34.66 9.11
N PRO A 1067 -18.28 -33.75 8.84
CA PRO A 1067 -17.20 -33.52 9.79
C PRO A 1067 -17.76 -32.75 10.99
N ASP A 1068 -17.64 -33.31 12.20
CA ASP A 1068 -17.87 -32.54 13.42
C ASP A 1068 -16.75 -31.51 13.58
N ARG A 1069 -17.02 -30.28 13.14
CA ARG A 1069 -16.14 -29.13 13.39
C ARG A 1069 -16.20 -28.80 14.87
N THR A 1070 -15.08 -29.00 15.57
CA THR A 1070 -14.96 -28.86 17.03
C THR A 1070 -15.25 -27.45 17.53
N VAL A 1071 -14.84 -26.42 16.78
CA VAL A 1071 -15.05 -25.00 17.13
C VAL A 1071 -16.27 -24.43 16.37
N PRO A 1072 -17.21 -23.75 17.06
CA PRO A 1072 -18.40 -23.21 16.42
C PRO A 1072 -18.08 -22.02 15.51
N ALA A 1073 -18.45 -22.13 14.23
CA ALA A 1073 -18.37 -21.03 13.27
C ALA A 1073 -19.67 -20.22 13.22
N ARG A 1074 -19.56 -18.89 13.15
CA ARG A 1074 -20.70 -17.94 13.09
C ARG A 1074 -20.47 -16.77 12.13
N GLY A 1075 -21.55 -16.10 11.75
CA GLY A 1075 -21.55 -14.88 10.94
C GLY A 1075 -21.61 -13.59 11.77
N ALA A 1076 -21.55 -12.43 11.11
CA ALA A 1076 -21.78 -11.13 11.73
C ALA A 1076 -23.26 -10.89 12.10
N LEU A 1077 -23.50 -10.10 13.14
CA LEU A 1077 -24.84 -9.59 13.49
C LEU A 1077 -25.32 -8.57 12.45
N THR A 1078 -24.43 -7.63 12.12
CA THR A 1078 -24.59 -6.62 11.06
C THR A 1078 -23.22 -6.39 10.40
N THR A 1079 -23.25 -6.03 9.12
CA THR A 1079 -22.06 -5.59 8.38
C THR A 1079 -22.37 -4.22 7.80
N LEU A 1080 -21.51 -3.25 8.10
CA LEU A 1080 -21.59 -1.86 7.70
C LEU A 1080 -20.76 -1.68 6.42
N THR A 1081 -21.33 -1.01 5.43
CA THR A 1081 -20.71 -0.77 4.13
C THR A 1081 -20.84 0.70 3.76
N GLY A 1082 -19.73 1.36 3.42
CA GLY A 1082 -19.76 2.79 3.08
C GLY A 1082 -18.41 3.51 3.04
N HIS A 1083 -17.31 2.82 3.36
CA HIS A 1083 -15.96 3.25 2.99
C HIS A 1083 -15.61 2.78 1.57
N SER A 1084 -14.81 3.56 0.84
CA SER A 1084 -14.36 3.24 -0.53
C SER A 1084 -12.98 2.59 -0.61
N SER A 1085 -12.27 2.53 0.50
CA SER A 1085 -10.90 2.00 0.64
C SER A 1085 -10.79 1.17 1.93
N PRO A 1086 -9.67 0.46 2.18
CA PRO A 1086 -9.46 -0.30 3.41
C PRO A 1086 -9.83 0.48 4.68
N VAL A 1087 -10.59 -0.15 5.58
CA VAL A 1087 -10.86 0.41 6.92
C VAL A 1087 -9.68 0.03 7.81
N SER A 1088 -8.97 1.03 8.29
CA SER A 1088 -7.69 0.85 8.99
C SER A 1088 -7.87 0.67 10.49
N SER A 1089 -8.86 1.34 11.10
CA SER A 1089 -9.17 1.21 12.51
C SER A 1089 -10.64 1.46 12.81
N VAL A 1090 -11.18 0.81 13.85
CA VAL A 1090 -12.55 0.99 14.33
C VAL A 1090 -12.61 0.94 15.86
N ILE A 1091 -13.36 1.84 16.48
CA ILE A 1091 -13.55 1.88 17.93
C ILE A 1091 -15.03 2.06 18.30
N PHE A 1092 -15.42 1.56 19.48
CA PHE A 1092 -16.68 1.95 20.13
C PHE A 1092 -16.54 3.37 20.68
N LYS A 1093 -17.63 4.15 20.69
CA LYS A 1093 -17.69 5.40 21.46
C LYS A 1093 -17.65 5.07 22.96
N PRO A 1094 -16.71 5.64 23.76
CA PRO A 1094 -16.50 5.25 25.16
C PRO A 1094 -17.75 5.31 26.06
N ASP A 1095 -18.55 6.37 25.92
CA ASP A 1095 -19.75 6.58 26.75
C ASP A 1095 -20.95 5.69 26.34
N ASP A 1096 -20.91 5.11 25.15
CA ASP A 1096 -22.11 4.70 24.41
C ASP A 1096 -21.79 3.64 23.34
N ALA A 1097 -21.82 2.38 23.75
CA ALA A 1097 -21.57 1.22 22.90
C ALA A 1097 -22.66 0.95 21.82
N THR A 1098 -23.60 1.88 21.58
CA THR A 1098 -24.47 1.86 20.38
C THR A 1098 -23.86 2.60 19.19
N VAL A 1099 -22.84 3.44 19.42
CA VAL A 1099 -22.14 4.21 18.39
C VAL A 1099 -20.72 3.70 18.19
N ALA A 1100 -20.26 3.69 16.94
CA ALA A 1100 -18.88 3.39 16.58
C ALA A 1100 -18.27 4.49 15.70
N TYR A 1101 -16.95 4.63 15.79
CA TYR A 1101 -16.15 5.47 14.91
C TYR A 1101 -15.20 4.60 14.09
N SER A 1102 -15.00 4.92 12.81
CA SER A 1102 -14.05 4.20 11.95
C SER A 1102 -13.21 5.14 11.11
N ALA A 1103 -11.92 4.83 11.00
CA ALA A 1103 -10.95 5.49 10.16
C ALA A 1103 -10.63 4.60 8.94
N SER A 1104 -10.38 5.22 7.79
CA SER A 1104 -10.08 4.51 6.55
C SER A 1104 -9.04 5.25 5.71
N GLN A 1105 -8.42 4.47 4.82
CA GLN A 1105 -7.54 4.97 3.77
C GLN A 1105 -8.29 5.80 2.70
N ASP A 1106 -9.63 5.88 2.76
CA ASP A 1106 -10.43 6.80 1.93
C ASP A 1106 -10.44 8.25 2.43
N HIS A 1107 -9.52 8.58 3.34
CA HIS A 1107 -9.36 9.87 4.01
C HIS A 1107 -10.52 10.25 4.94
N THR A 1108 -11.52 9.38 5.13
CA THR A 1108 -12.69 9.67 5.97
C THR A 1108 -12.68 9.01 7.34
N LEU A 1109 -13.17 9.79 8.31
CA LEU A 1109 -13.64 9.35 9.62
C LEU A 1109 -15.17 9.24 9.56
N LYS A 1110 -15.74 8.09 9.89
CA LYS A 1110 -17.20 7.87 9.87
C LYS A 1110 -17.75 7.55 11.25
N THR A 1111 -18.95 8.05 11.53
CA THR A 1111 -19.73 7.74 12.74
C THR A 1111 -20.89 6.84 12.37
N TRP A 1112 -21.02 5.70 13.05
CA TRP A 1112 -22.02 4.67 12.77
C TRP A 1112 -22.98 4.47 13.93
N ASP A 1113 -24.26 4.36 13.64
CA ASP A 1113 -25.27 3.87 14.58
C ASP A 1113 -25.44 2.36 14.40
N LEU A 1114 -24.94 1.58 15.36
CA LEU A 1114 -24.88 0.12 15.27
C LEU A 1114 -26.26 -0.57 15.26
N PRO A 1115 -27.30 -0.09 15.98
CA PRO A 1115 -28.65 -0.63 15.91
C PRO A 1115 -29.34 -0.46 14.54
N THR A 1116 -29.18 0.68 13.85
CA THR A 1116 -29.76 0.87 12.50
C THR A 1116 -28.83 0.43 11.36
N ALA A 1117 -27.55 0.19 11.66
CA ALA A 1117 -26.49 -0.10 10.71
C ALA A 1117 -26.25 1.01 9.68
N GLN A 1118 -26.48 2.27 10.06
CA GLN A 1118 -26.32 3.44 9.17
C GLN A 1118 -25.11 4.30 9.54
N CYS A 1119 -24.49 4.89 8.51
CA CYS A 1119 -23.51 5.97 8.65
C CYS A 1119 -24.28 7.25 9.01
N VAL A 1120 -24.14 7.71 10.25
CA VAL A 1120 -24.79 8.94 10.76
C VAL A 1120 -24.03 10.17 10.29
N ASP A 1121 -22.71 10.09 10.22
CA ASP A 1121 -21.85 11.20 9.83
C ASP A 1121 -20.57 10.73 9.12
N THR A 1122 -20.03 11.60 8.27
CA THR A 1122 -18.73 11.44 7.60
C THR A 1122 -17.97 12.76 7.68
N ARG A 1123 -16.70 12.68 8.10
CA ARG A 1123 -15.74 13.78 8.06
C ARG A 1123 -14.59 13.39 7.15
N THR A 1124 -14.30 14.21 6.15
CA THR A 1124 -13.19 13.98 5.22
C THR A 1124 -11.98 14.80 5.67
N THR A 1125 -10.81 14.18 5.76
CA THR A 1125 -9.56 14.83 6.11
C THR A 1125 -8.65 14.96 4.87
N GLY A 1126 -7.53 15.69 4.97
CA GLY A 1126 -6.60 15.82 3.85
C GLY A 1126 -5.83 14.52 3.52
N HIS A 1127 -5.75 13.55 4.43
CA HIS A 1127 -4.80 12.43 4.34
C HIS A 1127 -5.41 11.09 4.72
N SER A 1128 -4.81 10.01 4.23
CA SER A 1128 -5.19 8.63 4.55
C SER A 1128 -5.05 8.38 6.05
N LEU A 1129 -6.13 7.90 6.69
CA LEU A 1129 -6.16 7.63 8.13
C LEU A 1129 -5.77 6.18 8.40
N LEU A 1130 -4.88 5.97 9.37
CA LEU A 1130 -4.24 4.67 9.65
C LEU A 1130 -4.50 4.15 11.07
N SER A 1131 -4.82 5.03 12.02
CA SER A 1131 -5.14 4.68 13.40
C SER A 1131 -6.15 5.65 13.99
N LEU A 1132 -6.92 5.20 14.99
CA LEU A 1132 -8.01 5.94 15.61
C LEU A 1132 -8.09 5.63 17.11
N CYS A 1133 -8.11 6.67 17.94
CA CYS A 1133 -8.29 6.57 19.39
C CYS A 1133 -9.30 7.63 19.88
N ALA A 1134 -10.03 7.37 20.96
CA ALA A 1134 -10.97 8.32 21.56
C ALA A 1134 -10.47 8.79 22.92
N ILE A 1135 -10.52 10.10 23.16
CA ILE A 1135 -10.14 10.77 24.41
C ILE A 1135 -11.44 11.12 25.16
N PRO A 1136 -11.90 10.30 26.13
CA PRO A 1136 -13.26 10.40 26.65
C PRO A 1136 -13.51 11.70 27.41
N SER A 1137 -12.55 12.11 28.23
CA SER A 1137 -12.55 13.35 29.03
C SER A 1137 -12.91 14.59 28.22
N ARG A 1138 -12.34 14.72 27.01
CA ARG A 1138 -12.53 15.86 26.10
C ARG A 1138 -13.48 15.59 24.95
N ASN A 1139 -14.00 14.38 24.80
CA ASN A 1139 -14.86 13.93 23.68
C ASN A 1139 -14.19 14.08 22.30
N LEU A 1140 -12.86 14.09 22.25
CA LEU A 1140 -12.07 14.22 21.02
C LEU A 1140 -11.70 12.84 20.46
N LEU A 1141 -11.48 12.79 19.14
CA LEU A 1141 -10.94 11.64 18.42
C LEU A 1141 -9.56 12.00 17.88
N ALA A 1142 -8.56 11.19 18.21
CA ALA A 1142 -7.21 11.31 17.67
C ALA A 1142 -7.06 10.34 16.48
N THR A 1143 -6.74 10.86 15.30
CA THR A 1143 -6.54 10.05 14.09
C THR A 1143 -5.12 10.21 13.55
N GLY A 1144 -4.38 9.09 13.50
CA GLY A 1144 -3.02 9.05 12.95
C GLY A 1144 -3.05 8.94 11.43
N THR A 1145 -2.27 9.78 10.75
CA THR A 1145 -2.28 9.89 9.28
C THR A 1145 -1.05 9.23 8.63
N SER A 1146 -1.16 8.92 7.34
CA SER A 1146 -0.01 8.59 6.50
C SER A 1146 0.99 9.75 6.37
N ALA A 1147 0.51 10.99 6.52
CA ALA A 1147 1.28 12.23 6.42
C ALA A 1147 2.06 12.62 7.70
N ARG A 1148 2.41 11.62 8.52
CA ARG A 1148 3.35 11.71 9.66
C ARG A 1148 2.89 12.59 10.84
N HIS A 1149 1.59 12.85 10.95
CA HIS A 1149 1.00 13.64 12.02
C HIS A 1149 -0.27 12.98 12.57
N ILE A 1150 -0.77 13.52 13.67
CA ILE A 1150 -2.07 13.14 14.25
C ILE A 1150 -3.00 14.35 14.14
N THR A 1151 -4.22 14.16 13.67
CA THR A 1151 -5.25 15.21 13.74
C THR A 1151 -6.22 14.91 14.88
N LEU A 1152 -6.61 15.95 15.63
CA LEU A 1152 -7.66 15.86 16.64
C LEU A 1152 -8.97 16.38 16.05
N VAL A 1153 -10.01 15.57 16.10
CA VAL A 1153 -11.33 15.84 15.51
C VAL A 1153 -12.38 15.80 16.62
N ASP A 1154 -13.23 16.83 16.71
CA ASP A 1154 -14.46 16.76 17.50
C ASP A 1154 -15.60 16.23 16.59
N PRO A 1155 -16.16 15.03 16.85
CA PRO A 1155 -17.28 14.50 16.07
C PRO A 1155 -18.59 15.29 16.25
N ARG A 1156 -18.63 16.31 17.11
CA ARG A 1156 -19.78 17.22 17.31
C ARG A 1156 -19.63 18.55 16.56
N ALA A 1157 -18.44 18.87 16.05
CA ALA A 1157 -18.17 20.14 15.39
C ALA A 1157 -18.87 20.26 14.01
N SER A 1158 -18.93 21.49 13.50
CA SER A 1158 -19.35 21.75 12.12
C SER A 1158 -18.32 21.20 11.13
N ALA A 1159 -18.77 20.66 9.99
CA ALA A 1159 -17.89 20.15 8.93
C ALA A 1159 -16.98 21.22 8.29
N THR A 1160 -17.14 22.50 8.67
CA THR A 1160 -16.28 23.63 8.25
C THR A 1160 -14.97 23.74 9.00
N GLN A 1161 -14.82 23.11 10.17
CA GLN A 1161 -13.55 23.06 10.92
C GLN A 1161 -13.34 21.64 11.44
N ILE A 1162 -12.63 20.84 10.66
CA ILE A 1162 -12.55 19.38 10.86
C ILE A 1162 -11.43 19.02 11.84
N SER A 1163 -10.31 19.75 11.82
CA SER A 1163 -9.24 19.66 12.81
C SER A 1163 -9.38 20.73 13.88
N VAL A 1164 -9.37 20.31 15.15
CA VAL A 1164 -9.22 21.20 16.32
C VAL A 1164 -7.74 21.54 16.51
N MET A 1165 -6.88 20.53 16.38
CA MET A 1165 -5.44 20.60 16.62
C MET A 1165 -4.73 19.56 15.74
N THR A 1166 -3.47 19.80 15.36
CA THR A 1166 -2.60 18.82 14.70
C THR A 1166 -1.34 18.59 15.52
N LEU A 1167 -0.91 17.35 15.68
CA LEU A 1167 0.28 16.98 16.44
C LEU A 1167 1.38 16.57 15.45
N ARG A 1168 2.47 17.34 15.39
CA ARG A 1168 3.58 17.17 14.44
C ARG A 1168 4.87 16.77 15.16
N GLY A 1169 5.65 15.88 14.56
CA GLY A 1169 6.94 15.44 15.09
C GLY A 1169 7.36 14.02 14.68
N HIS A 1170 6.41 13.16 14.26
CA HIS A 1170 6.76 11.87 13.67
C HIS A 1170 7.41 12.04 12.28
N LYS A 1171 8.28 11.10 11.93
CA LYS A 1171 9.04 11.07 10.67
C LYS A 1171 8.47 10.09 9.65
N ASN A 1172 7.53 9.23 10.07
CA ASN A 1172 6.81 8.28 9.20
C ASN A 1172 5.34 8.12 9.67
N ALA A 1173 4.55 7.35 8.93
CA ALA A 1173 3.13 7.07 9.16
C ALA A 1173 2.80 6.62 10.60
N VAL A 1174 1.72 7.16 11.16
CA VAL A 1174 1.28 6.88 12.54
C VAL A 1174 0.21 5.79 12.56
N VAL A 1175 0.60 4.58 12.97
CA VAL A 1175 -0.20 3.36 12.80
C VAL A 1175 -0.83 2.82 14.08
N SER A 1176 -0.51 3.42 15.24
CA SER A 1176 -1.15 3.06 16.51
C SER A 1176 -1.15 4.26 17.46
N ILE A 1177 -2.25 4.47 18.19
CA ILE A 1177 -2.44 5.56 19.17
C ILE A 1177 -3.20 4.99 20.38
N ASP A 1178 -2.79 5.36 21.59
CA ASP A 1178 -3.52 5.04 22.83
C ASP A 1178 -3.52 6.23 23.81
N THR A 1179 -4.47 6.24 24.75
CA THR A 1179 -4.64 7.30 25.78
C THR A 1179 -3.97 6.93 27.09
N ASP A 1180 -3.40 7.91 27.79
CA ASP A 1180 -2.95 7.74 29.17
C ASP A 1180 -4.17 7.56 30.12
N PRO A 1181 -4.31 6.44 30.85
CA PRO A 1181 -5.41 6.23 31.80
C PRO A 1181 -5.30 7.09 33.07
N SER A 1182 -4.22 7.85 33.26
CA SER A 1182 -3.97 8.70 34.43
C SER A 1182 -4.08 10.22 34.16
N SER A 1183 -4.07 10.66 32.90
CA SER A 1183 -4.11 12.07 32.52
C SER A 1183 -5.09 12.33 31.38
N GLU A 1184 -6.00 13.29 31.57
CA GLU A 1184 -7.00 13.69 30.57
C GLU A 1184 -6.40 14.28 29.28
N TYR A 1185 -5.10 14.58 29.27
CA TYR A 1185 -4.38 15.34 28.24
C TYR A 1185 -3.25 14.54 27.57
N ASN A 1186 -2.88 13.37 28.09
CA ASN A 1186 -1.74 12.64 27.55
C ASN A 1186 -2.21 11.55 26.57
N ILE A 1187 -1.57 11.49 25.39
CA ILE A 1187 -1.70 10.36 24.46
C ILE A 1187 -0.33 9.87 24.02
N VAL A 1188 -0.25 8.62 23.61
CA VAL A 1188 0.95 8.00 23.04
C VAL A 1188 0.68 7.53 21.61
N SER A 1189 1.67 7.64 20.72
CA SER A 1189 1.57 7.16 19.34
C SER A 1189 2.80 6.36 18.92
N GLY A 1190 2.56 5.24 18.23
CA GLY A 1190 3.58 4.43 17.57
C GLY A 1190 3.61 4.69 16.06
N SER A 1191 4.83 4.85 15.52
CA SER A 1191 5.06 5.13 14.10
C SER A 1191 6.02 4.13 13.45
N HIS A 1192 5.89 4.01 12.13
CA HIS A 1192 6.87 3.36 11.27
C HIS A 1192 8.25 4.06 11.24
N ASP A 1193 8.48 5.17 11.96
CA ASP A 1193 9.82 5.76 12.11
C ASP A 1193 10.68 5.06 13.18
N GLY A 1194 10.11 4.10 13.92
CA GLY A 1194 10.79 3.41 15.01
C GLY A 1194 10.84 4.22 16.32
N THR A 1195 9.94 5.17 16.48
CA THR A 1195 9.72 5.91 17.74
C THR A 1195 8.30 5.72 18.26
N VAL A 1196 8.17 5.91 19.57
CA VAL A 1196 6.90 6.05 20.26
C VAL A 1196 6.91 7.42 20.95
N GLN A 1197 5.97 8.30 20.59
CA GLN A 1197 5.95 9.68 21.09
C GLN A 1197 4.80 9.94 22.04
N ILE A 1198 5.07 10.73 23.08
CA ILE A 1198 4.11 11.15 24.10
C ILE A 1198 3.76 12.61 23.86
N TRP A 1199 2.47 12.90 23.85
CA TRP A 1199 1.91 14.22 23.57
C TRP A 1199 1.07 14.66 24.77
N ASP A 1200 1.18 15.92 25.15
CA ASP A 1200 0.28 16.59 26.09
C ASP A 1200 -0.55 17.60 25.30
N LEU A 1201 -1.87 17.42 25.27
CA LEU A 1201 -2.79 18.26 24.49
C LEU A 1201 -2.88 19.71 24.98
N ARG A 1202 -2.22 20.06 26.09
CA ARG A 1202 -2.07 21.44 26.56
C ARG A 1202 -0.92 22.17 25.87
N ASN A 1203 0.05 21.44 25.30
CA ASN A 1203 1.21 22.02 24.62
C ASN A 1203 0.83 22.47 23.20
N VAL A 1204 0.46 23.74 23.06
CA VAL A 1204 0.04 24.37 21.82
C VAL A 1204 1.06 25.42 21.37
N SER A 1205 1.74 25.14 20.27
CA SER A 1205 2.47 26.13 19.49
C SER A 1205 1.51 26.89 18.56
N THR A 1206 1.73 28.19 18.43
CA THR A 1206 0.95 29.11 17.57
C THR A 1206 1.71 29.50 16.29
N GLY A 1207 2.75 28.75 15.93
CA GLY A 1207 3.56 28.99 14.72
C GLY A 1207 3.09 28.15 13.52
N GLY A 1208 2.41 28.79 12.57
CA GLY A 1208 1.97 28.18 11.31
C GLY A 1208 0.95 29.07 10.58
N GLN A 1209 1.02 29.10 9.24
CA GLN A 1209 0.27 30.03 8.37
C GLN A 1209 -1.25 30.11 8.62
N VAL A 1210 -1.84 31.25 8.23
CA VAL A 1210 -3.28 31.56 8.31
C VAL A 1210 -4.10 30.51 7.58
N GLY A 1211 -4.67 29.56 8.32
CA GLY A 1211 -5.53 28.49 7.78
C GLY A 1211 -5.36 27.15 8.47
N GLU A 1212 -4.16 26.84 9.00
CA GLU A 1212 -3.98 25.66 9.85
C GLU A 1212 -4.44 25.91 11.29
N GLY A 1213 -4.85 24.84 11.96
CA GLY A 1213 -5.31 24.88 13.36
C GLY A 1213 -4.16 24.88 14.37
N GLN A 1214 -4.48 24.78 15.66
CA GLN A 1214 -3.49 24.70 16.73
C GLN A 1214 -2.48 23.57 16.49
N GLN A 1215 -1.18 23.81 16.63
CA GLN A 1215 -0.14 22.79 16.48
C GLN A 1215 0.35 22.31 17.85
N GLY A 1216 0.52 21.00 18.02
CA GLY A 1216 1.16 20.39 19.19
C GLY A 1216 2.46 19.69 18.86
N GLU A 1217 3.39 19.75 19.80
CA GLU A 1217 4.70 19.10 19.74
C GLU A 1217 4.81 18.00 20.82
N SER A 1218 5.62 16.98 20.55
CA SER A 1218 5.83 15.85 21.46
C SER A 1218 6.60 16.26 22.72
N VAL A 1219 6.11 15.84 23.88
CA VAL A 1219 6.74 16.11 25.19
C VAL A 1219 7.95 15.20 25.42
N HIS A 1220 7.90 13.96 24.92
CA HIS A 1220 8.96 12.97 25.04
C HIS A 1220 8.91 11.93 23.92
N THR A 1221 10.07 11.42 23.52
CA THR A 1221 10.25 10.45 22.43
C THR A 1221 10.98 9.21 22.95
N ILE A 1222 10.32 8.06 22.87
CA ILE A 1222 10.87 6.74 23.21
C ILE A 1222 11.43 6.11 21.93
N HIS A 1223 12.66 5.60 21.99
CA HIS A 1223 13.32 4.87 20.91
C HIS A 1223 13.33 3.35 21.15
N ARG A 1224 13.46 2.55 20.08
CA ARG A 1224 13.57 1.08 20.17
C ARG A 1224 14.94 0.65 20.69
N GLN A 1225 14.95 -0.33 21.59
CA GLN A 1225 16.13 -0.77 22.32
C GLN A 1225 17.04 -1.71 21.51
N GLY A 1226 18.33 -1.36 21.44
CA GLY A 1226 19.38 -2.17 20.81
C GLY A 1226 19.85 -1.64 19.45
N HIS A 1227 19.21 -0.61 18.89
CA HIS A 1227 19.66 0.06 17.66
C HIS A 1227 20.55 1.26 18.01
N SER A 1228 21.88 1.09 17.95
CA SER A 1228 22.87 2.07 18.41
C SER A 1228 23.38 3.01 17.31
N GLY A 1229 22.48 3.55 16.48
CA GLY A 1229 22.81 4.46 15.39
C GLY A 1229 21.55 5.10 14.79
N PRO A 1230 21.66 5.96 13.77
CA PRO A 1230 20.49 6.44 13.04
C PRO A 1230 19.72 5.27 12.44
N ALA A 1231 18.39 5.36 12.40
CA ALA A 1231 17.55 4.37 11.72
C ALA A 1231 17.90 4.34 10.23
N LYS A 1232 17.98 3.14 9.65
CA LYS A 1232 18.06 3.00 8.18
C LYS A 1232 16.74 3.46 7.55
N GLY A 1233 16.78 3.75 6.24
CA GLY A 1233 15.76 4.50 5.50
C GLY A 1233 14.32 4.24 5.96
N HIS A 1234 13.62 5.31 6.34
CA HIS A 1234 12.23 5.30 6.78
C HIS A 1234 11.88 4.33 7.94
N GLY A 1235 12.86 3.95 8.78
CA GLY A 1235 12.62 3.11 9.97
C GLY A 1235 12.74 1.60 9.72
N GLU A 1236 13.41 1.18 8.65
CA GLU A 1236 13.61 -0.23 8.31
C GLU A 1236 14.24 -1.04 9.47
N GLY A 1237 13.57 -2.14 9.85
CA GLY A 1237 13.98 -3.05 10.93
C GLY A 1237 13.53 -2.64 12.33
N VAL A 1238 12.91 -1.46 12.49
CA VAL A 1238 12.51 -0.90 13.80
C VAL A 1238 11.09 -0.34 13.85
N LYS A 1239 10.29 -0.46 12.77
CA LYS A 1239 8.90 0.08 12.71
C LYS A 1239 8.06 -0.39 13.89
N VAL A 1240 7.34 0.53 14.55
CA VAL A 1240 6.32 0.19 15.56
C VAL A 1240 5.00 -0.09 14.85
N PHE A 1241 4.36 -1.20 15.17
CA PHE A 1241 3.05 -1.60 14.63
C PHE A 1241 1.91 -1.43 15.65
N GLY A 1242 2.20 -1.58 16.95
CA GLY A 1242 1.21 -1.41 18.02
C GLY A 1242 1.79 -0.75 19.26
N VAL A 1243 1.02 0.12 19.90
CA VAL A 1243 1.28 0.67 21.24
C VAL A 1243 0.05 0.51 22.13
N CYS A 1244 0.26 0.39 23.43
CA CYS A 1244 -0.77 0.46 24.46
C CYS A 1244 -0.21 1.19 25.70
N TRP A 1245 -1.02 1.99 26.38
CA TRP A 1245 -0.64 2.68 27.61
C TRP A 1245 -1.52 2.19 28.78
N ASP A 1246 -0.93 1.43 29.69
CA ASP A 1246 -1.56 1.06 30.95
C ASP A 1246 -0.92 1.81 32.14
N ARG A 1247 -1.70 2.06 33.20
CA ARG A 1247 -1.21 2.79 34.38
C ARG A 1247 -0.19 1.98 35.19
N ASP A 1248 -0.44 0.68 35.33
CA ASP A 1248 0.26 -0.18 36.29
C ASP A 1248 1.47 -0.88 35.62
N VAL A 1249 1.35 -1.20 34.32
CA VAL A 1249 2.45 -1.74 33.49
C VAL A 1249 3.29 -0.65 32.82
N GLY A 1250 2.67 0.46 32.40
CA GLY A 1250 3.30 1.52 31.59
C GLY A 1250 3.00 1.43 30.10
N ILE A 1251 3.88 2.02 29.29
CA ILE A 1251 3.76 2.05 27.82
C ILE A 1251 4.37 0.75 27.26
N VAL A 1252 3.55 -0.04 26.58
CA VAL A 1252 3.92 -1.30 25.93
C VAL A 1252 3.90 -1.09 24.42
N SER A 1253 4.99 -1.37 23.72
CA SER A 1253 5.12 -1.13 22.28
C SER A 1253 5.74 -2.29 21.51
N ALA A 1254 5.26 -2.57 20.30
CA ALA A 1254 5.57 -3.77 19.52
C ALA A 1254 5.80 -3.48 18.04
N GLY A 1255 6.64 -4.27 17.36
CA GLY A 1255 7.05 -3.94 15.99
C GLY A 1255 7.89 -4.96 15.21
N GLU A 1256 8.57 -4.43 14.20
CA GLU A 1256 9.41 -5.13 13.19
C GLU A 1256 10.71 -5.72 13.78
N ASP A 1257 11.19 -5.16 14.89
CA ASP A 1257 12.36 -5.63 15.64
C ASP A 1257 12.11 -6.93 16.43
N LYS A 1258 10.90 -7.52 16.30
CA LYS A 1258 10.46 -8.75 16.96
C LYS A 1258 10.42 -8.66 18.49
N ARG A 1259 10.20 -7.45 19.04
CA ARG A 1259 10.15 -7.25 20.50
C ARG A 1259 8.87 -6.57 20.99
N VAL A 1260 8.43 -6.98 22.18
CA VAL A 1260 7.50 -6.19 23.00
C VAL A 1260 8.32 -5.43 24.02
N GLN A 1261 8.46 -4.13 23.82
CA GLN A 1261 9.25 -3.22 24.66
C GLN A 1261 8.34 -2.53 25.69
N ILE A 1262 8.75 -2.55 26.96
CA ILE A 1262 8.03 -1.93 28.08
C ILE A 1262 8.80 -0.72 28.60
N ASN A 1263 8.13 0.43 28.60
CA ASN A 1263 8.65 1.72 29.05
C ASN A 1263 7.78 2.26 30.19
N ARG A 1264 8.38 2.52 31.36
CA ARG A 1264 7.68 3.11 32.52
C ARG A 1264 8.60 4.00 33.35
N ALA A 1265 8.01 4.91 34.12
CA ALA A 1265 8.74 5.68 35.11
C ALA A 1265 9.34 4.73 36.19
N LEU A 1266 10.57 5.00 36.61
CA LEU A 1266 11.20 4.31 37.73
C LEU A 1266 11.19 5.23 38.96
N GLY A 1267 10.42 4.87 39.98
CA GLY A 1267 10.32 5.63 41.24
C GLY A 1267 9.02 6.42 41.46
N SER A 1268 7.91 5.96 40.88
CA SER A 1268 6.53 6.42 41.19
C SER A 1268 5.94 5.73 42.41
#